data_AF-A0A960Y3Z6-F1
#
_entry.id   AF-A0A960Y3Z6-F1
#
_cell.length_a   1.000
_cell.length_b   1.000
_cell.length_c   1.000
_cell.angle_alpha   90.00
_cell.angle_beta   90.00
_cell.angle_gamma   90.00
#
_symmetry.space_group_name_H-M   'P 1'
#
loop_
_entity.id
_entity.type
_entity.pdbx_description
1 polymer ?
#
loop_
_entity_poly.entity_id
_entity_poly.type
_entity_poly.pdbx_seq_one_letter_code
_entity_poly.pdbx_strand_id
1 'polypeptide(L)'
;MEHDELNEEIEIEYLRKKNGVWGEMKFAQLTTVNYILTSFRMNELEDLKIVKDIPDSGKWKVRELFQREIKYKRVEDEIVPYLKNANELKFFPPLTIAILPTNNLNRIINKIELNNDSDLFEKEYNHPQYKEVYHARILNHYEALKCKKLPNRSYVQWNPNDAALVAIDGQHRLTSLKKLFKDIETTGVENEISEWEIPVTLLFFPDIHLGKSNLSVIECVRQIFIKINSTAQEVSKGRRILLDDLSLVSICIQEFIEYSNDIKSEYLLPMFNWLSIEFSEKANDNLFKSSHLFSIEELENIFKNWLLGYYNDDYSILFEKTFDHFNTEEKEYFNSRKSSGGYIPRVYSNILRDEFQKNVLPGLKILFGNFHYFKEYNDLVRDLLKYCKNNSNPAINSLYDEYYYGESIKNIKDYNQYNDSIKEFMEKYNKIVAYSKSDFDTDDILDYDVGKRALFYSFSTIKTVYDVFKEKTVSLKEYAEWFVDVANKVYKHGWLKKSDKNPGTKEHLRFICMDMNDNIINYKIENIENGLGAYLCYMILKISNIEDSAQSLEISNKIKAYTDDIKESLDITYRKEAIKYQKSLISGDQAKVNQLTNDAIAAQGGNNNAKLIKKEYDSKLKDLASKEANKMLSKFDKDLSKSIEKYFNLVQE
;
A
#
# COMPACT_ATOMS: atom_id res chain seq x y z
N MET A 1 36.97 -68.50 32.69
CA MET A 1 37.91 -67.66 31.92
C MET A 1 37.20 -67.30 30.63
N GLU A 2 36.27 -66.36 30.76
CA GLU A 2 35.61 -65.71 29.63
C GLU A 2 36.45 -64.49 29.28
N HIS A 3 36.66 -64.30 27.99
CA HIS A 3 37.41 -63.19 27.43
C HIS A 3 36.58 -61.91 27.55
N ASP A 4 37.05 -60.98 28.39
CA ASP A 4 36.73 -59.56 28.30
C ASP A 4 37.33 -59.00 27.01
N GLU A 5 36.53 -58.86 25.96
CA GLU A 5 36.85 -57.96 24.85
C GLU A 5 36.42 -56.54 25.26
N LEU A 6 37.42 -55.71 25.56
CA LEU A 6 37.28 -54.27 25.64
C LEU A 6 36.71 -53.73 24.31
N ASN A 7 35.46 -53.30 24.33
CA ASN A 7 35.00 -52.28 23.40
C ASN A 7 35.60 -50.94 23.86
N GLU A 8 36.69 -50.51 23.22
CA GLU A 8 37.11 -49.10 23.26
C GLU A 8 35.97 -48.26 22.64
N GLU A 9 35.14 -47.64 23.48
CA GLU A 9 34.25 -46.56 23.06
C GLU A 9 35.13 -45.44 22.52
N ILE A 10 35.15 -45.25 21.20
CA ILE A 10 35.71 -44.05 20.57
C ILE A 10 34.98 -42.86 21.18
N GLU A 11 35.70 -42.03 21.94
CA GLU A 11 35.17 -40.82 22.57
C GLU A 11 34.85 -39.80 21.46
N ILE A 12 33.57 -39.76 21.05
CA ILE A 12 33.08 -38.85 20.02
C ILE A 12 32.86 -37.47 20.65
N GLU A 13 33.65 -36.47 20.24
CA GLU A 13 33.58 -35.13 20.82
C GLU A 13 32.58 -34.23 20.07
N TYR A 14 31.35 -34.11 20.60
CA TYR A 14 30.41 -33.07 20.15
C TYR A 14 30.74 -31.74 20.86
N LEU A 15 31.48 -30.87 20.17
CA LEU A 15 32.06 -29.64 20.75
C LEU A 15 31.04 -28.54 21.08
N ARG A 16 29.83 -28.60 20.53
CA ARG A 16 28.79 -27.58 20.71
C ARG A 16 27.45 -28.20 21.09
N LYS A 17 26.71 -27.55 21.99
CA LYS A 17 25.41 -28.01 22.48
C LYS A 17 24.44 -26.84 22.71
N LYS A 18 23.18 -27.03 22.33
CA LYS A 18 22.06 -26.13 22.64
C LYS A 18 20.89 -26.91 23.23
N ASN A 19 20.40 -26.44 24.37
CA ASN A 19 19.17 -26.94 24.99
C ASN A 19 18.00 -26.09 24.53
N GLY A 20 16.81 -26.66 24.47
CA GLY A 20 15.62 -25.90 24.13
C GLY A 20 14.36 -26.75 24.10
N VAL A 21 13.32 -26.19 23.48
CA VAL A 21 12.02 -26.85 23.35
C VAL A 21 11.98 -27.64 22.05
N TRP A 22 11.85 -28.97 22.15
CA TRP A 22 11.67 -29.82 20.98
C TRP A 22 10.30 -29.60 20.33
N GLY A 23 10.30 -29.45 19.01
CA GLY A 23 9.12 -29.51 18.18
C GLY A 23 9.30 -30.43 16.99
N GLU A 24 8.17 -30.89 16.46
CA GLU A 24 8.12 -31.89 15.40
C GLU A 24 6.94 -31.57 14.48
N MET A 25 7.18 -31.48 13.18
CA MET A 25 6.15 -31.26 12.16
C MET A 25 6.25 -32.33 11.08
N LYS A 26 5.11 -32.96 10.77
CA LYS A 26 5.05 -33.93 9.67
C LYS A 26 5.11 -33.21 8.33
N PHE A 27 6.06 -33.61 7.49
CA PHE A 27 6.19 -33.14 6.13
C PHE A 27 5.55 -34.14 5.17
N ALA A 28 4.23 -33.99 4.99
CA ALA A 28 3.38 -34.93 4.26
C ALA A 28 3.56 -36.39 4.75
N GLN A 29 3.40 -37.38 3.87
CA GLN A 29 3.71 -38.79 4.14
C GLN A 29 5.21 -39.12 3.95
N LEU A 30 6.08 -38.11 3.75
CA LEU A 30 7.44 -38.31 3.24
C LEU A 30 8.54 -38.28 4.32
N THR A 31 8.43 -37.41 5.33
CA THR A 31 9.42 -37.28 6.41
C THR A 31 8.92 -36.42 7.57
N THR A 32 9.70 -36.33 8.64
CA THR A 32 9.47 -35.46 9.79
C THR A 32 10.50 -34.35 9.86
N VAL A 33 10.04 -33.11 10.01
CA VAL A 33 10.91 -31.96 10.33
C VAL A 33 11.02 -31.85 11.84
N ASN A 34 12.21 -32.10 12.37
CA ASN A 34 12.50 -31.96 13.78
C ASN A 34 13.19 -30.61 14.03
N TYR A 35 12.86 -29.97 15.14
CA TYR A 35 13.47 -28.70 15.50
C TYR A 35 13.59 -28.48 17.00
N ILE A 36 14.53 -27.62 17.38
CA ILE A 36 14.63 -27.06 18.72
C ILE A 36 14.49 -25.54 18.66
N LEU A 37 13.61 -24.99 19.48
CA LEU A 37 13.55 -23.56 19.77
C LEU A 37 14.54 -23.25 20.89
N THR A 38 15.53 -22.40 20.60
CA THR A 38 16.63 -22.01 21.50
C THR A 38 17.01 -20.54 21.27
N SER A 39 17.95 -20.01 22.05
CA SER A 39 18.60 -18.73 21.79
C SER A 39 20.11 -18.86 21.52
N PHE A 40 20.66 -17.89 20.80
CA PHE A 40 22.09 -17.69 20.55
C PHE A 40 22.49 -16.29 21.03
N ARG A 41 23.63 -16.18 21.71
CA ARG A 41 24.26 -14.90 22.03
C ARG A 41 24.91 -14.32 20.78
N MET A 42 25.16 -13.01 20.79
CA MET A 42 25.73 -12.29 19.64
C MET A 42 27.06 -12.88 19.15
N ASN A 43 27.95 -13.27 20.07
CA ASN A 43 29.23 -13.91 19.73
C ASN A 43 29.06 -15.31 19.10
N GLU A 44 28.01 -16.04 19.44
CA GLU A 44 27.72 -17.36 18.86
C GLU A 44 27.16 -17.26 17.44
N LEU A 45 26.72 -16.07 17.00
CA LEU A 45 26.19 -15.88 15.65
C LEU A 45 27.27 -16.06 14.58
N GLU A 46 28.55 -15.86 14.92
CA GLU A 46 29.66 -16.08 13.99
C GLU A 46 29.69 -17.51 13.44
N ASP A 47 29.32 -18.49 14.26
CA ASP A 47 29.24 -19.92 13.92
C ASP A 47 28.14 -20.22 12.86
N LEU A 48 27.19 -19.31 12.66
CA LEU A 48 26.09 -19.46 11.70
C LEU A 48 26.51 -19.01 10.29
N LYS A 49 26.28 -19.85 9.28
CA LYS A 49 26.66 -19.60 7.88
C LYS A 49 25.46 -19.18 7.03
N ILE A 50 25.70 -18.40 5.98
CA ILE A 50 24.76 -18.26 4.85
C ILE A 50 25.16 -19.23 3.73
N VAL A 51 24.28 -19.51 2.76
CA VAL A 51 24.59 -20.51 1.70
C VAL A 51 25.81 -20.10 0.88
N LYS A 52 26.03 -18.78 0.70
CA LYS A 52 27.24 -18.25 0.04
C LYS A 52 28.55 -18.64 0.73
N ASP A 53 28.53 -18.89 2.04
CA ASP A 53 29.73 -19.28 2.82
C ASP A 53 30.06 -20.77 2.64
N ILE A 54 29.19 -21.54 1.96
CA ILE A 54 29.37 -22.98 1.76
C ILE A 54 30.24 -23.21 0.51
N PRO A 55 31.32 -23.98 0.61
CA PRO A 55 32.16 -24.34 -0.53
C PRO A 55 31.37 -24.95 -1.69
N ASP A 56 31.69 -24.52 -2.90
CA ASP A 56 31.07 -24.96 -4.16
C ASP A 56 29.54 -24.72 -4.27
N SER A 57 28.94 -23.93 -3.38
CA SER A 57 27.52 -23.54 -3.46
C SER A 57 27.16 -22.86 -4.80
N GLY A 58 28.09 -22.11 -5.38
CA GLY A 58 27.94 -21.50 -6.72
C GLY A 58 27.91 -22.50 -7.89
N LYS A 59 28.24 -23.79 -7.66
CA LYS A 59 28.19 -24.87 -8.65
C LYS A 59 26.94 -25.76 -8.50
N TRP A 60 26.08 -25.49 -7.51
CA TRP A 60 24.85 -26.24 -7.31
C TRP A 60 23.90 -26.05 -8.49
N LYS A 61 23.07 -27.08 -8.78
CA LYS A 61 22.07 -26.94 -9.84
C LYS A 61 21.07 -25.87 -9.42
N VAL A 62 20.49 -25.15 -10.38
CA VAL A 62 19.45 -24.12 -10.10
C VAL A 62 18.29 -24.67 -9.26
N ARG A 63 17.95 -25.95 -9.46
CA ARG A 63 16.93 -26.68 -8.68
C ARG A 63 17.32 -26.99 -7.23
N GLU A 64 18.59 -26.84 -6.87
CA GLU A 64 19.17 -27.06 -5.53
C GLU A 64 19.44 -25.73 -4.80
N LEU A 65 19.25 -24.58 -5.45
CA LEU A 65 19.32 -23.27 -4.80
C LEU A 65 18.11 -23.08 -3.87
N PHE A 66 18.37 -22.69 -2.62
CA PHE A 66 17.36 -22.44 -1.56
C PHE A 66 17.59 -21.16 -0.76
N GLN A 67 18.20 -20.14 -1.38
CA GLN A 67 18.48 -18.84 -0.76
C GLN A 67 18.07 -17.69 -1.71
N ARG A 68 17.65 -16.55 -1.13
CA ARG A 68 17.58 -15.25 -1.80
C ARG A 68 18.92 -14.52 -1.76
N GLU A 69 19.24 -13.76 -2.80
CA GLU A 69 20.39 -12.86 -2.73
C GLU A 69 20.24 -11.86 -1.59
N ILE A 70 21.29 -11.75 -0.77
CA ILE A 70 21.35 -10.72 0.27
C ILE A 70 21.49 -9.37 -0.42
N LYS A 71 20.54 -8.49 -0.13
CA LYS A 71 20.53 -7.11 -0.60
C LYS A 71 21.28 -6.29 0.43
N TYR A 72 22.59 -6.08 0.24
CA TYR A 72 23.42 -5.36 1.20
C TYR A 72 22.92 -3.94 1.46
N LYS A 73 22.42 -3.25 0.44
CA LYS A 73 21.78 -1.95 0.59
C LYS A 73 20.65 -1.96 1.64
N ARG A 74 19.81 -2.99 1.66
CA ARG A 74 18.74 -3.17 2.66
C ARG A 74 19.30 -3.45 4.06
N VAL A 75 20.39 -4.20 4.16
CA VAL A 75 21.07 -4.45 5.45
C VAL A 75 21.57 -3.13 6.04
N GLU A 76 22.15 -2.27 5.20
CA GLU A 76 22.79 -1.02 5.61
C GLU A 76 21.80 0.12 5.84
N ASP A 77 20.82 0.27 4.96
CA ASP A 77 19.91 1.42 4.96
C ASP A 77 18.64 1.18 5.79
N GLU A 78 18.24 -0.07 6.02
CA GLU A 78 16.98 -0.40 6.74
C GLU A 78 17.25 -1.12 8.07
N ILE A 79 17.87 -2.31 8.03
CA ILE A 79 17.87 -3.21 9.19
C ILE A 79 18.87 -2.77 10.26
N VAL A 80 20.12 -2.40 9.89
CA VAL A 80 21.10 -1.93 10.87
C VAL A 80 20.64 -0.64 11.59
N PRO A 81 20.09 0.37 10.88
CA PRO A 81 19.49 1.54 11.52
C PRO A 81 18.37 1.20 12.50
N TYR A 82 17.44 0.30 12.12
CA TYR A 82 16.38 -0.20 13.00
C TYR A 82 16.94 -0.82 14.30
N LEU A 83 17.94 -1.70 14.20
CA LEU A 83 18.54 -2.35 15.38
C LEU A 83 19.29 -1.35 16.30
N LYS A 84 19.89 -0.31 15.73
CA LYS A 84 20.60 0.76 16.46
C LYS A 84 19.65 1.79 17.09
N ASN A 85 18.40 1.93 16.63
CA ASN A 85 17.45 2.91 17.14
C ASN A 85 16.96 2.54 18.56
N ALA A 86 17.31 3.36 19.56
CA ALA A 86 16.91 3.12 20.96
C ALA A 86 15.40 3.34 21.22
N ASN A 87 14.70 4.05 20.33
CA ASN A 87 13.30 4.40 20.50
C ASN A 87 12.33 3.42 19.80
N GLU A 88 12.84 2.42 19.11
CA GLU A 88 12.02 1.42 18.42
C GLU A 88 11.89 0.13 19.24
N LEU A 89 10.70 -0.49 19.19
CA LEU A 89 10.51 -1.83 19.72
C LEU A 89 11.31 -2.82 18.87
N LYS A 90 12.29 -3.47 19.48
CA LYS A 90 13.19 -4.41 18.81
C LYS A 90 12.64 -5.83 18.94
N PHE A 91 12.05 -6.33 17.87
CA PHE A 91 11.59 -7.71 17.81
C PHE A 91 11.67 -8.23 16.38
N PHE A 92 12.11 -9.46 16.22
CA PHE A 92 12.02 -10.16 14.96
C PHE A 92 11.74 -11.64 15.18
N PRO A 93 11.06 -12.31 14.23
CA PRO A 93 10.83 -13.75 14.30
C PRO A 93 12.15 -14.53 14.47
N PRO A 94 12.16 -15.72 15.07
CA PRO A 94 13.38 -16.52 15.20
C PRO A 94 14.12 -16.71 13.87
N LEU A 95 15.46 -16.73 13.91
CA LEU A 95 16.26 -17.15 12.75
C LEU A 95 15.99 -18.64 12.49
N THR A 96 15.75 -19.01 11.24
CA THR A 96 15.56 -20.43 10.89
C THR A 96 16.86 -20.97 10.34
N ILE A 97 17.48 -21.86 11.11
CA ILE A 97 18.82 -22.41 10.84
C ILE A 97 18.69 -23.92 10.68
N ALA A 98 19.29 -24.52 9.65
CA ALA A 98 19.42 -25.97 9.54
C ALA A 98 20.82 -26.45 9.93
N ILE A 99 20.85 -27.58 10.63
CA ILE A 99 22.07 -28.36 10.87
C ILE A 99 22.28 -29.26 9.66
N LEU A 100 23.35 -29.00 8.91
CA LEU A 100 23.67 -29.71 7.67
C LEU A 100 25.00 -30.47 7.82
N PRO A 101 24.97 -31.81 7.73
CA PRO A 101 26.19 -32.62 7.68
C PRO A 101 27.14 -32.18 6.58
N THR A 102 28.44 -32.10 6.87
CA THR A 102 29.49 -31.75 5.92
C THR A 102 30.60 -32.78 5.89
N ASN A 103 31.26 -32.92 4.74
CA ASN A 103 32.47 -33.73 4.63
C ASN A 103 33.73 -32.93 5.02
N ASN A 104 34.90 -33.59 4.97
CA ASN A 104 36.22 -32.99 5.24
C ASN A 104 36.56 -31.78 4.35
N LEU A 105 35.82 -31.54 3.26
CA LEU A 105 35.96 -30.37 2.38
C LEU A 105 34.91 -29.29 2.68
N ASN A 106 34.21 -29.39 3.81
CA ASN A 106 33.10 -28.52 4.22
C ASN A 106 31.92 -28.49 3.22
N ARG A 107 31.79 -29.51 2.36
CA ARG A 107 30.64 -29.64 1.43
C ARG A 107 29.49 -30.36 2.10
N ILE A 108 28.26 -29.91 1.85
CA ILE A 108 27.05 -30.53 2.39
C ILE A 108 26.88 -31.96 1.86
N ILE A 109 26.57 -32.87 2.77
CA ILE A 109 26.25 -34.27 2.49
C ILE A 109 24.71 -34.42 2.45
N ASN A 110 24.18 -34.73 1.27
CA ASN A 110 22.73 -34.89 1.04
C ASN A 110 22.12 -36.11 1.73
N LYS A 111 22.91 -37.18 1.82
CA LYS A 111 22.62 -38.44 2.49
C LYS A 111 23.95 -39.02 2.89
N ILE A 112 24.08 -39.43 4.15
CA ILE A 112 25.33 -40.01 4.65
C ILE A 112 25.35 -41.47 4.20
N GLU A 113 26.37 -41.83 3.42
CA GLU A 113 26.65 -43.23 3.10
C GLU A 113 27.27 -43.86 4.35
N LEU A 114 26.57 -44.84 4.93
CA LEU A 114 26.94 -45.45 6.20
C LEU A 114 27.93 -46.58 5.96
N ASN A 115 28.99 -46.65 6.77
CA ASN A 115 29.95 -47.74 6.70
C ASN A 115 29.53 -48.89 7.62
N ASN A 116 28.86 -48.62 8.75
CA ASN A 116 28.35 -49.61 9.71
C ASN A 116 27.01 -49.19 10.35
N ASP A 117 26.25 -50.15 10.90
CA ASP A 117 25.00 -49.92 11.67
C ASP A 117 25.20 -49.04 12.92
N SER A 118 26.45 -48.87 13.40
CA SER A 118 26.81 -47.99 14.52
C SER A 118 26.82 -46.50 14.18
N ASP A 119 26.81 -46.14 12.89
CA ASP A 119 26.99 -44.77 12.42
C ASP A 119 25.71 -43.92 12.54
N LEU A 120 24.56 -44.59 12.69
CA LEU A 120 23.27 -43.99 13.01
C LEU A 120 22.63 -44.70 14.19
N PHE A 121 22.19 -43.93 15.18
CA PHE A 121 21.50 -44.48 16.32
C PHE A 121 20.16 -43.76 16.51
N GLU A 122 19.08 -44.52 16.51
CA GLU A 122 17.76 -44.05 16.90
C GLU A 122 17.19 -44.99 17.95
N LYS A 123 16.96 -44.47 19.17
CA LYS A 123 16.43 -45.29 20.26
C LYS A 123 15.48 -44.51 21.14
N GLU A 124 14.42 -45.20 21.55
CA GLU A 124 13.61 -44.79 22.69
C GLU A 124 14.02 -45.57 23.94
N TYR A 125 14.31 -44.88 25.04
CA TYR A 125 14.67 -45.53 26.29
C TYR A 125 14.35 -44.68 27.52
N ASN A 126 14.39 -45.31 28.69
CA ASN A 126 14.24 -44.61 29.97
C ASN A 126 15.56 -44.01 30.42
N HIS A 127 15.78 -42.73 30.09
CA HIS A 127 16.96 -42.01 30.56
C HIS A 127 16.92 -41.84 32.08
N PRO A 128 18.02 -42.10 32.83
CA PRO A 128 18.07 -42.00 34.29
C PRO A 128 17.57 -40.67 34.84
N GLN A 129 17.90 -39.57 34.14
CA GLN A 129 17.54 -38.21 34.55
C GLN A 129 16.24 -37.68 33.93
N TYR A 130 15.86 -38.15 32.73
CA TYR A 130 14.82 -37.49 31.93
C TYR A 130 13.56 -38.35 31.73
N LYS A 131 13.67 -39.69 31.86
CA LYS A 131 12.63 -40.71 31.67
C LYS A 131 11.92 -40.60 30.31
N GLU A 132 11.86 -41.70 29.55
CA GLU A 132 11.28 -41.73 28.18
C GLU A 132 11.87 -40.66 27.24
N VAL A 133 13.04 -40.94 26.68
CA VAL A 133 13.71 -40.09 25.69
C VAL A 133 13.68 -40.72 24.31
N TYR A 134 13.61 -39.89 23.28
CA TYR A 134 13.95 -40.25 21.91
C TYR A 134 15.32 -39.67 21.60
N HIS A 135 16.25 -40.50 21.15
CA HIS A 135 17.63 -40.11 20.88
C HIS A 135 17.95 -40.49 19.44
N ALA A 136 18.28 -39.49 18.63
CA ALA A 136 18.77 -39.64 17.27
C ALA A 136 20.22 -39.13 17.18
N ARG A 137 21.13 -39.94 16.65
CA ARG A 137 22.54 -39.61 16.49
C ARG A 137 23.00 -39.90 15.07
N ILE A 138 23.78 -38.97 14.55
CA ILE A 138 24.55 -39.08 13.32
C ILE A 138 26.02 -38.95 13.69
N LEU A 139 26.75 -40.07 13.63
CA LEU A 139 28.13 -40.17 14.09
C LEU A 139 28.99 -39.02 13.56
N ASN A 140 29.76 -38.38 14.43
CA ASN A 140 30.63 -37.23 14.18
C ASN A 140 29.95 -35.94 13.73
N HIS A 141 28.66 -35.93 13.36
CA HIS A 141 28.01 -34.73 12.81
C HIS A 141 27.12 -34.06 13.87
N TYR A 142 26.05 -34.73 14.31
CA TYR A 142 25.16 -34.21 15.34
C TYR A 142 24.39 -35.29 16.08
N GLU A 143 23.98 -34.96 17.30
CA GLU A 143 23.14 -35.78 18.16
C GLU A 143 22.00 -34.93 18.72
N ALA A 144 20.79 -35.47 18.71
CA ALA A 144 19.59 -34.83 19.21
C ALA A 144 18.87 -35.74 20.20
N LEU A 145 18.50 -35.19 21.35
CA LEU A 145 17.77 -35.88 22.40
C LEU A 145 16.47 -35.14 22.72
N LYS A 146 15.34 -35.81 22.49
CA LYS A 146 13.98 -35.38 22.81
C LYS A 146 13.56 -35.97 24.14
N CYS A 147 13.26 -35.11 25.11
CA CYS A 147 12.64 -35.52 26.37
C CYS A 147 11.11 -35.53 26.22
N LYS A 148 10.47 -36.71 26.12
CA LYS A 148 9.03 -36.79 25.79
C LYS A 148 8.12 -36.10 26.81
N LYS A 149 8.42 -36.26 28.11
CA LYS A 149 7.64 -35.66 29.21
C LYS A 149 7.99 -34.21 29.49
N LEU A 150 9.19 -33.78 29.12
CA LEU A 150 9.70 -32.44 29.39
C LEU A 150 10.38 -31.89 28.12
N PRO A 151 9.62 -31.51 27.08
CA PRO A 151 10.20 -31.12 25.78
C PRO A 151 11.20 -29.97 25.88
N ASN A 152 11.11 -29.11 26.90
CA ASN A 152 12.03 -28.01 27.21
C ASN A 152 13.38 -28.44 27.80
N ARG A 153 13.56 -29.73 28.12
CA ARG A 153 14.86 -30.33 28.51
C ARG A 153 15.51 -31.10 27.38
N SER A 154 15.02 -30.91 26.16
CA SER A 154 15.60 -31.51 24.97
C SER A 154 16.83 -30.73 24.53
N TYR A 155 17.73 -31.37 23.80
CA TYR A 155 18.93 -30.72 23.29
C TYR A 155 19.33 -31.25 21.92
N VAL A 156 20.13 -30.44 21.24
CA VAL A 156 20.91 -30.84 20.07
C VAL A 156 22.37 -30.45 20.30
N GLN A 157 23.28 -31.33 19.95
CA GLN A 157 24.71 -31.12 19.98
C GLN A 157 25.30 -31.49 18.63
N TRP A 158 26.36 -30.79 18.21
CA TRP A 158 26.96 -30.97 16.90
C TRP A 158 28.47 -30.77 16.96
N ASN A 159 29.15 -31.33 15.98
CA ASN A 159 30.56 -31.06 15.74
C ASN A 159 30.67 -29.94 14.69
N PRO A 160 31.24 -28.77 15.02
CA PRO A 160 31.38 -27.66 14.08
C PRO A 160 32.32 -27.97 12.89
N ASN A 161 33.17 -29.00 13.00
CA ASN A 161 34.04 -29.44 11.91
C ASN A 161 33.31 -30.28 10.85
N ASP A 162 32.26 -31.00 11.27
CA ASP A 162 31.54 -31.96 10.44
C ASP A 162 30.06 -31.58 10.24
N ALA A 163 29.59 -30.48 10.83
CA ALA A 163 28.24 -29.96 10.64
C ALA A 163 28.22 -28.44 10.51
N ALA A 164 27.55 -27.95 9.47
CA ALA A 164 27.33 -26.53 9.24
C ALA A 164 25.95 -26.10 9.73
N LEU A 165 25.88 -25.02 10.50
CA LEU A 165 24.65 -24.31 10.82
C LEU A 165 24.36 -23.28 9.74
N VAL A 166 23.32 -23.49 8.93
CA VAL A 166 23.04 -22.66 7.75
C VAL A 166 21.71 -21.95 7.87
N ALA A 167 21.72 -20.63 7.70
CA ALA A 167 20.52 -19.81 7.70
C ALA A 167 19.67 -20.05 6.45
N ILE A 168 18.46 -20.57 6.67
CA ILE A 168 17.46 -20.82 5.62
C ILE A 168 16.56 -19.59 5.47
N ASP A 169 16.11 -19.03 6.61
CA ASP A 169 15.35 -17.79 6.66
C ASP A 169 15.98 -16.79 7.65
N GLY A 170 15.82 -15.50 7.36
CA GLY A 170 16.40 -14.43 8.18
C GLY A 170 17.86 -14.08 7.84
N GLN A 171 18.32 -14.40 6.63
CA GLN A 171 19.70 -14.14 6.21
C GLN A 171 20.10 -12.66 6.28
N HIS A 172 19.26 -11.72 5.80
CA HIS A 172 19.56 -10.29 5.95
C HIS A 172 19.68 -9.89 7.42
N ARG A 173 18.85 -10.45 8.31
CA ARG A 173 18.89 -10.20 9.76
C ARG A 173 20.17 -10.74 10.38
N LEU A 174 20.55 -11.99 10.07
CA LEU A 174 21.82 -12.57 10.52
C LEU A 174 23.01 -11.72 10.06
N THR A 175 23.03 -11.28 8.79
CA THR A 175 24.09 -10.41 8.27
C THR A 175 24.13 -9.05 8.99
N SER A 176 22.98 -8.43 9.26
CA SER A 176 22.90 -7.19 10.03
C SER A 176 23.42 -7.36 11.46
N LEU A 177 23.04 -8.44 12.15
CA LEU A 177 23.49 -8.74 13.51
C LEU A 177 25.00 -8.99 13.55
N LYS A 178 25.55 -9.77 12.61
CA LYS A 178 27.00 -9.97 12.47
C LYS A 178 27.75 -8.67 12.22
N LYS A 179 27.23 -7.81 11.33
CA LYS A 179 27.83 -6.50 11.05
C LYS A 179 27.83 -5.62 12.31
N LEU A 180 26.70 -5.58 13.01
CA LEU A 180 26.54 -4.82 14.24
C LEU A 180 27.48 -5.30 15.35
N PHE A 181 27.66 -6.62 15.50
CA PHE A 181 28.61 -7.19 16.46
C PHE A 181 30.06 -6.78 16.14
N LYS A 182 30.47 -6.87 14.87
CA LYS A 182 31.81 -6.42 14.43
C LYS A 182 32.03 -4.92 14.62
N ASP A 183 30.99 -4.10 14.38
CA ASP A 183 31.04 -2.67 14.65
C ASP A 183 31.32 -2.41 16.15
N ILE A 184 30.66 -3.17 17.05
CA ILE A 184 30.86 -3.06 18.51
C ILE A 184 32.30 -3.46 18.90
N GLU A 185 32.77 -4.61 18.40
CA GLU A 185 34.16 -5.06 18.65
C GLU A 185 35.20 -4.06 18.17
N THR A 186 34.94 -3.40 17.04
CA THR A 186 35.88 -2.42 16.44
C THR A 186 35.84 -1.07 17.17
N THR A 187 34.68 -0.64 17.65
CA THR A 187 34.50 0.69 18.27
C THR A 187 34.73 0.69 19.77
N GLY A 188 34.67 -0.47 20.44
CA GLY A 188 34.88 -0.60 21.89
C GLY A 188 33.76 0.00 22.74
N VAL A 189 32.66 0.45 22.13
CA VAL A 189 31.49 0.96 22.84
C VAL A 189 30.55 -0.22 23.12
N GLU A 190 30.62 -0.77 24.33
CA GLU A 190 29.62 -1.72 24.81
C GLU A 190 28.23 -1.06 24.76
N ASN A 191 27.28 -1.73 24.13
CA ASN A 191 25.89 -1.31 24.07
C ASN A 191 24.98 -2.46 24.51
N GLU A 192 23.71 -2.18 24.82
CA GLU A 192 22.72 -3.17 25.23
C GLU A 192 22.54 -4.34 24.24
N ILE A 193 23.03 -4.20 23.01
CA ILE A 193 22.87 -5.17 21.93
C ILE A 193 23.81 -6.36 22.12
N SER A 194 24.99 -6.17 22.74
CA SER A 194 25.93 -7.27 23.00
C SER A 194 25.35 -8.35 23.92
N GLU A 195 24.40 -7.98 24.79
CA GLU A 195 23.72 -8.87 25.74
C GLU A 195 22.50 -9.57 25.15
N TRP A 196 22.11 -9.28 23.90
CA TRP A 196 20.91 -9.87 23.33
C TRP A 196 21.02 -11.38 23.13
N GLU A 197 19.93 -12.05 23.50
CA GLU A 197 19.67 -13.43 23.14
C GLU A 197 18.81 -13.51 21.89
N ILE A 198 19.40 -13.93 20.78
CA ILE A 198 18.75 -14.02 19.49
C ILE A 198 17.97 -15.33 19.41
N PRO A 199 16.64 -15.30 19.21
CA PRO A 199 15.86 -16.52 19.10
C PRO A 199 16.18 -17.27 17.79
N VAL A 200 16.34 -18.58 17.89
CA VAL A 200 16.72 -19.47 16.79
C VAL A 200 15.85 -20.73 16.79
N THR A 201 15.35 -21.08 15.62
CA THR A 201 14.76 -22.39 15.32
C THR A 201 15.83 -23.23 14.62
N LEU A 202 16.41 -24.21 15.33
CA LEU A 202 17.39 -25.16 14.79
C LEU A 202 16.66 -26.37 14.19
N LEU A 203 16.71 -26.53 12.88
CA LEU A 203 16.13 -27.65 12.12
C LEU A 203 17.16 -28.77 11.90
N PHE A 204 16.71 -30.02 12.03
CA PHE A 204 17.51 -31.21 11.71
C PHE A 204 16.62 -32.35 11.22
N PHE A 205 17.20 -33.29 10.47
CA PHE A 205 16.45 -34.25 9.65
C PHE A 205 16.94 -35.70 9.82
N PRO A 206 16.82 -36.28 11.03
CA PRO A 206 17.36 -37.61 11.31
C PRO A 206 16.75 -38.70 10.40
N ASP A 207 15.44 -38.62 10.14
CA ASP A 207 14.70 -39.57 9.28
C ASP A 207 15.28 -39.71 7.86
N ILE A 208 15.85 -38.64 7.30
CA ILE A 208 16.47 -38.65 5.96
C ILE A 208 17.73 -39.51 5.97
N HIS A 209 18.57 -39.31 6.99
CA HIS A 209 19.82 -40.05 7.14
C HIS A 209 19.56 -41.51 7.51
N LEU A 210 18.53 -41.77 8.33
CA LEU A 210 18.04 -43.11 8.69
C LEU A 210 17.36 -43.86 7.53
N GLY A 211 17.30 -43.27 6.33
CA GLY A 211 16.72 -43.91 5.15
C GLY A 211 15.20 -44.07 5.19
N LYS A 212 14.51 -43.44 6.14
CA LYS A 212 13.03 -43.46 6.23
C LYS A 212 12.37 -42.53 5.22
N SER A 213 13.16 -41.68 4.57
CA SER A 213 12.72 -40.79 3.50
C SER A 213 13.61 -40.92 2.27
N ASN A 214 13.00 -40.80 1.09
CA ASN A 214 13.72 -40.72 -0.19
C ASN A 214 14.15 -39.28 -0.53
N LEU A 215 13.76 -38.28 0.26
CA LEU A 215 14.15 -36.90 0.06
C LEU A 215 15.60 -36.67 0.52
N SER A 216 16.33 -35.80 -0.17
CA SER A 216 17.59 -35.27 0.33
C SER A 216 17.37 -34.14 1.34
N VAL A 217 18.38 -33.89 2.17
CA VAL A 217 18.35 -32.77 3.14
C VAL A 217 18.18 -31.42 2.42
N ILE A 218 18.89 -31.21 1.30
CA ILE A 218 18.79 -29.99 0.49
C ILE A 218 17.37 -29.79 -0.07
N GLU A 219 16.71 -30.85 -0.55
CA GLU A 219 15.32 -30.76 -1.05
C GLU A 219 14.34 -30.39 0.06
N CYS A 220 14.52 -30.92 1.27
CA CYS A 220 13.68 -30.58 2.42
C CYS A 220 13.86 -29.11 2.82
N VAL A 221 15.11 -28.68 2.98
CA VAL A 221 15.45 -27.29 3.30
C VAL A 221 14.90 -26.32 2.25
N ARG A 222 15.03 -26.65 0.97
CA ARG A 222 14.47 -25.86 -0.14
C ARG A 222 12.96 -25.73 -0.06
N GLN A 223 12.25 -26.83 0.19
CA GLN A 223 10.79 -26.79 0.29
C GLN A 223 10.33 -25.96 1.48
N ILE A 224 11.01 -26.07 2.63
CA ILE A 224 10.75 -25.22 3.79
C ILE A 224 10.99 -23.74 3.43
N PHE A 225 12.13 -23.42 2.80
CA PHE A 225 12.44 -22.07 2.34
C PHE A 225 11.37 -21.50 1.41
N ILE A 226 10.99 -22.25 0.37
CA ILE A 226 9.96 -21.84 -0.59
C ILE A 226 8.63 -21.64 0.14
N LYS A 227 8.25 -22.56 1.04
CA LYS A 227 6.97 -22.47 1.74
C LYS A 227 6.91 -21.23 2.62
N ILE A 228 7.92 -21.00 3.47
CA ILE A 228 8.02 -19.80 4.33
C ILE A 228 7.90 -18.52 3.50
N ASN A 229 8.59 -18.45 2.36
CA ASN A 229 8.62 -17.25 1.53
C ASN A 229 7.41 -17.07 0.60
N SER A 230 6.70 -18.14 0.27
CA SER A 230 5.51 -18.09 -0.61
C SER A 230 4.19 -17.93 0.16
N THR A 231 4.16 -18.26 1.46
CA THR A 231 2.99 -18.03 2.32
C THR A 231 2.93 -16.62 2.89
N ALA A 232 4.03 -15.86 2.86
CA ALA A 232 4.03 -14.46 3.27
C ALA A 232 3.21 -13.66 2.25
N GLN A 233 1.97 -13.32 2.61
CA GLN A 233 1.17 -12.37 1.86
C GLN A 233 1.70 -10.96 2.14
N GLU A 234 2.00 -10.21 1.09
CA GLU A 234 2.32 -8.80 1.27
C GLU A 234 1.07 -8.08 1.78
N VAL A 235 1.25 -7.27 2.83
CA VAL A 235 0.19 -6.41 3.32
C VAL A 235 -0.12 -5.38 2.24
N SER A 236 -1.38 -5.32 1.83
CA SER A 236 -1.86 -4.36 0.84
C SER A 236 -1.51 -2.93 1.24
N LYS A 237 -1.36 -2.03 0.27
CA LYS A 237 -0.95 -0.65 0.55
C LYS A 237 -1.95 0.06 1.46
N GLY A 238 -3.26 -0.08 1.23
CA GLY A 238 -4.29 0.43 2.12
C GLY A 238 -4.13 -0.03 3.58
N ARG A 239 -3.87 -1.34 3.78
CA ARG A 239 -3.68 -1.88 5.13
C ARG A 239 -2.39 -1.40 5.78
N ARG A 240 -1.33 -1.19 5.00
CA ARG A 240 -0.07 -0.62 5.47
C ARG A 240 -0.26 0.80 5.98
N ILE A 241 -1.01 1.64 5.27
CA ILE A 241 -1.35 3.01 5.70
C ILE A 241 -2.08 2.99 7.05
N LEU A 242 -3.07 2.11 7.22
CA LEU A 242 -3.82 2.00 8.47
C LEU A 242 -3.01 1.43 9.65
N LEU A 243 -1.88 0.78 9.40
CA LEU A 243 -0.99 0.21 10.42
C LEU A 243 0.28 1.03 10.65
N ASP A 244 0.52 2.06 9.84
CA ASP A 244 1.75 2.84 9.89
C ASP A 244 1.63 3.97 10.91
N ASP A 245 2.26 3.77 12.07
CA ASP A 245 2.33 4.75 13.15
C ASP A 245 3.51 5.72 13.02
N LEU A 246 4.28 5.64 11.93
CA LEU A 246 5.47 6.48 11.70
C LEU A 246 5.19 7.59 10.70
N SER A 247 4.15 7.47 9.88
CA SER A 247 3.76 8.50 8.92
C SER A 247 2.73 9.46 9.52
N LEU A 248 3.01 10.76 9.44
CA LEU A 248 2.09 11.84 9.86
C LEU A 248 0.72 11.68 9.18
N VAL A 249 0.72 11.45 7.87
CA VAL A 249 -0.51 11.26 7.09
C VAL A 249 -1.26 10.02 7.55
N SER A 250 -0.54 8.91 7.78
CA SER A 250 -1.13 7.66 8.22
C SER A 250 -1.79 7.81 9.59
N ILE A 251 -1.13 8.48 10.54
CA ILE A 251 -1.69 8.82 11.86
C ILE A 251 -2.99 9.62 11.71
N CYS A 252 -3.00 10.68 10.89
CA CYS A 252 -4.22 11.48 10.69
C CYS A 252 -5.35 10.68 10.02
N ILE A 253 -5.04 9.78 9.09
CA ILE A 253 -6.03 8.89 8.46
C ILE A 253 -6.58 7.90 9.49
N GLN A 254 -5.74 7.31 10.33
CA GLN A 254 -6.19 6.42 11.40
C GLN A 254 -7.18 7.13 12.32
N GLU A 255 -6.88 8.35 12.77
CA GLU A 255 -7.78 9.15 13.60
C GLU A 255 -9.13 9.43 12.91
N PHE A 256 -9.09 9.72 11.61
CA PHE A 256 -10.30 9.97 10.83
C PHE A 256 -11.15 8.71 10.59
N ILE A 257 -10.51 7.56 10.34
CA ILE A 257 -11.17 6.27 10.17
C ILE A 257 -11.74 5.77 11.49
N GLU A 258 -11.00 5.91 12.60
CA GLU A 258 -11.47 5.58 13.95
C GLU A 258 -12.71 6.41 14.31
N TYR A 259 -12.67 7.72 14.05
CA TYR A 259 -13.85 8.57 14.20
C TYR A 259 -15.02 8.06 13.34
N SER A 260 -14.77 7.68 12.09
CA SER A 260 -15.80 7.21 11.16
C SER A 260 -16.50 5.92 11.62
N ASN A 261 -15.86 5.14 12.50
CA ASN A 261 -16.44 3.96 13.13
C ASN A 261 -17.37 4.30 14.31
N ASP A 262 -17.23 5.47 14.95
CA ASP A 262 -18.06 5.89 16.07
C ASP A 262 -19.52 6.09 15.63
N ILE A 263 -20.48 5.66 16.44
CA ILE A 263 -21.92 5.93 16.26
C ILE A 263 -22.19 7.44 16.11
N LYS A 264 -21.41 8.30 16.77
CA LYS A 264 -21.50 9.77 16.68
C LYS A 264 -21.01 10.35 15.34
N SER A 265 -20.38 9.54 14.49
CA SER A 265 -20.05 9.91 13.11
C SER A 265 -21.24 9.83 12.17
N GLU A 266 -22.36 9.28 12.63
CA GLU A 266 -23.49 8.96 11.76
C GLU A 266 -23.14 7.91 10.69
N TYR A 267 -22.20 7.01 11.03
CA TYR A 267 -21.76 5.82 10.26
C TYR A 267 -21.03 6.13 8.96
N LEU A 268 -19.97 6.93 9.03
CA LEU A 268 -19.15 7.26 7.84
C LEU A 268 -18.25 6.10 7.38
N LEU A 269 -17.95 5.13 8.24
CA LEU A 269 -16.97 4.08 7.96
C LEU A 269 -17.19 3.33 6.63
N PRO A 270 -18.42 2.92 6.26
CA PRO A 270 -18.64 2.15 5.02
C PRO A 270 -18.32 2.92 3.73
N MET A 271 -18.21 4.25 3.82
CA MET A 271 -17.76 5.09 2.71
C MET A 271 -16.30 4.82 2.31
N PHE A 272 -15.50 4.25 3.22
CA PHE A 272 -14.08 3.96 3.02
C PHE A 272 -13.83 2.46 2.91
N ASN A 273 -13.01 2.04 1.94
CA ASN A 273 -12.53 0.65 1.82
C ASN A 273 -11.45 0.32 2.87
N TRP A 274 -11.78 0.44 4.15
CA TRP A 274 -10.85 0.26 5.27
C TRP A 274 -10.45 -1.22 5.49
N LEU A 275 -11.34 -2.14 5.12
CA LEU A 275 -11.07 -3.58 5.09
C LEU A 275 -9.96 -3.95 4.11
N SER A 276 -9.57 -3.01 3.23
CA SER A 276 -8.47 -3.18 2.28
C SER A 276 -8.65 -4.44 1.42
N ILE A 277 -9.90 -4.74 1.05
CA ILE A 277 -10.25 -5.88 0.22
C ILE A 277 -9.64 -5.59 -1.16
N GLU A 278 -8.54 -6.26 -1.48
CA GLU A 278 -7.91 -6.13 -2.80
C GLU A 278 -8.90 -6.58 -3.89
N PHE A 279 -8.96 -5.80 -4.97
CA PHE A 279 -9.58 -6.17 -6.24
C PHE A 279 -8.73 -7.21 -6.96
N SER A 280 -8.43 -8.34 -6.32
CA SER A 280 -7.82 -9.47 -7.01
C SER A 280 -8.92 -10.28 -7.72
N GLU A 281 -8.67 -10.66 -8.97
CA GLU A 281 -9.55 -11.51 -9.79
C GLU A 281 -9.86 -12.88 -9.14
N LYS A 282 -9.10 -13.27 -8.09
CA LYS A 282 -9.28 -14.53 -7.35
C LYS A 282 -10.18 -14.42 -6.12
N ALA A 283 -10.62 -13.22 -5.76
CA ALA A 283 -11.46 -13.02 -4.58
C ALA A 283 -12.94 -12.95 -5.00
N ASN A 284 -13.49 -13.98 -5.62
CA ASN A 284 -14.93 -14.02 -5.93
C ASN A 284 -15.83 -14.24 -4.70
N ASP A 285 -15.25 -14.32 -3.49
CA ASP A 285 -15.94 -14.80 -2.29
C ASP A 285 -16.45 -13.72 -1.31
N ASN A 286 -16.14 -12.42 -1.47
CA ASN A 286 -16.73 -11.39 -0.61
C ASN A 286 -17.95 -10.76 -1.28
N LEU A 287 -19.10 -10.85 -0.62
CA LEU A 287 -20.39 -10.36 -1.10
C LEU A 287 -20.41 -8.82 -1.30
N PHE A 288 -19.57 -8.09 -0.56
CA PHE A 288 -19.70 -6.64 -0.32
C PHE A 288 -18.65 -5.71 -0.95
N LYS A 289 -18.06 -6.10 -2.08
CA LYS A 289 -16.83 -5.48 -2.63
C LYS A 289 -16.93 -4.07 -3.21
N SER A 290 -18.13 -3.51 -3.38
CA SER A 290 -18.33 -2.38 -4.30
C SER A 290 -19.18 -1.24 -3.77
N SER A 291 -19.33 -1.15 -2.45
CA SER A 291 -20.20 -0.17 -1.82
C SER A 291 -19.49 1.10 -1.33
N HIS A 292 -18.16 1.23 -1.45
CA HIS A 292 -17.40 2.35 -0.88
C HIS A 292 -17.23 3.50 -1.89
N LEU A 293 -17.12 4.75 -1.41
CA LEU A 293 -16.80 5.92 -2.23
C LEU A 293 -15.30 6.17 -2.34
N PHE A 294 -14.53 5.83 -1.30
CA PHE A 294 -13.08 6.10 -1.23
C PHE A 294 -12.29 4.85 -0.92
N SER A 295 -11.18 4.66 -1.62
CA SER A 295 -10.13 3.76 -1.15
C SER A 295 -9.27 4.46 -0.09
N ILE A 296 -8.60 3.69 0.79
CA ILE A 296 -7.64 4.27 1.74
C ILE A 296 -6.47 4.96 1.02
N GLU A 297 -6.09 4.48 -0.16
CA GLU A 297 -5.04 5.10 -0.95
C GLU A 297 -5.48 6.45 -1.55
N GLU A 298 -6.75 6.56 -1.95
CA GLU A 298 -7.31 7.84 -2.41
C GLU A 298 -7.39 8.83 -1.26
N LEU A 299 -7.83 8.38 -0.08
CA LEU A 299 -7.84 9.18 1.13
C LEU A 299 -6.42 9.66 1.50
N GLU A 300 -5.42 8.76 1.40
CA GLU A 300 -4.01 9.11 1.58
C GLU A 300 -3.56 10.19 0.61
N ASN A 301 -3.92 10.09 -0.67
CA ASN A 301 -3.61 11.13 -1.65
C ASN A 301 -4.28 12.46 -1.30
N ILE A 302 -5.54 12.46 -0.88
CA ILE A 302 -6.25 13.68 -0.48
C ILE A 302 -5.56 14.35 0.70
N PHE A 303 -5.22 13.57 1.73
CA PHE A 303 -4.52 14.08 2.90
C PHE A 303 -3.12 14.60 2.53
N LYS A 304 -2.36 13.83 1.75
CA LYS A 304 -1.02 14.21 1.28
C LYS A 304 -1.01 15.48 0.46
N ASN A 305 -1.99 15.71 -0.42
CA ASN A 305 -1.89 16.80 -1.39
C ASN A 305 -2.62 18.07 -0.95
N TRP A 306 -3.77 17.95 -0.27
CA TRP A 306 -4.63 19.11 -0.02
C TRP A 306 -4.89 19.38 1.44
N LEU A 307 -5.05 18.35 2.30
CA LEU A 307 -5.35 18.62 3.70
C LEU A 307 -4.10 18.88 4.55
N LEU A 308 -3.01 18.15 4.27
CA LEU A 308 -1.75 18.24 5.00
C LEU A 308 -0.62 18.79 4.10
N GLY A 309 -0.60 18.46 2.80
CA GLY A 309 0.37 18.97 1.82
C GLY A 309 1.80 18.50 2.09
N TYR A 310 2.07 17.21 1.94
CA TYR A 310 3.37 16.62 2.26
C TYR A 310 4.28 16.41 1.03
N TYR A 311 3.74 16.47 -0.20
CA TYR A 311 4.47 16.00 -1.40
C TYR A 311 5.30 17.08 -2.14
N ASN A 312 5.03 18.36 -1.91
CA ASN A 312 5.70 19.47 -2.63
C ASN A 312 6.81 20.15 -1.80
N ASP A 313 7.39 19.45 -0.81
CA ASP A 313 8.36 19.98 0.18
C ASP A 313 7.85 21.15 1.07
N ASP A 314 6.68 21.68 0.77
CA ASP A 314 5.95 22.67 1.57
C ASP A 314 4.66 22.08 2.11
N TYR A 315 4.39 22.33 3.40
CA TYR A 315 3.12 22.01 4.01
C TYR A 315 1.99 22.70 3.25
N SER A 316 0.83 22.05 3.15
CA SER A 316 -0.34 22.76 2.64
C SER A 316 -0.61 23.96 3.53
N ILE A 317 -1.11 25.04 2.93
CA ILE A 317 -1.50 26.22 3.69
C ILE A 317 -2.54 25.85 4.76
N LEU A 318 -3.33 24.80 4.52
CA LEU A 318 -4.26 24.26 5.50
C LEU A 318 -3.54 23.70 6.73
N PHE A 319 -2.47 22.93 6.54
CA PHE A 319 -1.68 22.38 7.65
C PHE A 319 -1.04 23.47 8.47
N GLU A 320 -0.31 24.40 7.85
CA GLU A 320 0.40 25.46 8.58
C GLU A 320 -0.57 26.25 9.47
N LYS A 321 -1.70 26.69 8.89
CA LYS A 321 -2.71 27.46 9.64
C LYS A 321 -3.47 26.66 10.68
N THR A 322 -3.68 25.36 10.45
CA THR A 322 -4.46 24.53 11.38
C THR A 322 -3.61 24.08 12.56
N PHE A 323 -2.30 23.92 12.37
CA PHE A 323 -1.33 23.51 13.38
C PHE A 323 -0.42 24.67 13.85
N ASP A 324 -0.89 25.92 13.72
CA ASP A 324 -0.17 27.12 14.13
C ASP A 324 0.21 27.12 15.63
N HIS A 325 -0.53 26.35 16.44
CA HIS A 325 -0.32 26.19 17.88
C HIS A 325 0.87 25.30 18.26
N PHE A 326 1.47 24.59 17.30
CA PHE A 326 2.71 23.86 17.57
C PHE A 326 3.78 24.83 18.08
N ASN A 327 4.48 24.43 19.12
CA ASN A 327 5.63 25.17 19.61
C ASN A 327 6.80 25.09 18.59
N THR A 328 7.84 25.89 18.79
CA THR A 328 8.97 25.95 17.86
C THR A 328 9.64 24.58 17.67
N GLU A 329 9.80 23.80 18.74
CA GLU A 329 10.43 22.48 18.70
C GLU A 329 9.57 21.47 17.92
N GLU A 330 8.26 21.46 18.12
CA GLU A 330 7.31 20.62 17.39
C GLU A 330 7.29 20.98 15.90
N LYS A 331 7.26 22.28 15.57
CA LYS A 331 7.33 22.75 14.19
C LYS A 331 8.63 22.32 13.53
N GLU A 332 9.78 22.54 14.19
CA GLU A 332 11.09 22.08 13.70
C GLU A 332 11.13 20.56 13.53
N TYR A 333 10.57 19.80 14.47
CA TYR A 333 10.50 18.36 14.42
C TYR A 333 9.73 17.87 13.19
N PHE A 334 8.48 18.33 13.01
CA PHE A 334 7.67 17.92 11.86
C PHE A 334 8.26 18.42 10.54
N ASN A 335 8.79 19.65 10.50
CA ASN A 335 9.51 20.19 9.35
C ASN A 335 10.72 19.33 8.96
N SER A 336 11.48 18.81 9.92
CA SER A 336 12.65 17.95 9.65
C SER A 336 12.29 16.59 9.02
N ARG A 337 11.02 16.18 9.12
CA ARG A 337 10.50 14.90 8.62
C ARG A 337 9.75 14.99 7.29
N LYS A 338 9.70 16.19 6.67
CA LYS A 338 9.04 16.48 5.38
C LYS A 338 9.36 15.50 4.25
N SER A 339 10.58 14.97 4.20
CA SER A 339 11.04 14.17 3.04
C SER A 339 11.45 12.74 3.38
N SER A 340 11.52 12.38 4.67
CA SER A 340 12.23 11.16 5.10
C SER A 340 11.32 10.02 5.55
N GLY A 341 9.99 10.24 5.71
CA GLY A 341 9.05 9.19 6.15
C GLY A 341 9.51 8.47 7.42
N GLY A 342 10.35 9.14 8.21
CA GLY A 342 11.09 8.50 9.28
C GLY A 342 10.34 8.50 10.60
N TYR A 343 10.78 7.63 11.49
CA TYR A 343 10.23 7.39 12.83
C TYR A 343 9.73 8.66 13.54
N ILE A 344 8.43 8.68 13.85
CA ILE A 344 7.78 9.67 14.74
C ILE A 344 7.76 9.08 16.16
N PRO A 345 8.53 9.63 17.12
CA PRO A 345 8.44 9.22 18.51
C PRO A 345 7.02 9.33 19.03
N ARG A 346 6.66 8.41 19.94
CA ARG A 346 5.32 8.32 20.52
C ARG A 346 4.80 9.64 21.09
N VAL A 347 5.68 10.47 21.67
CA VAL A 347 5.33 11.79 22.20
C VAL A 347 4.77 12.69 21.09
N TYR A 348 5.49 12.80 19.97
CA TYR A 348 5.05 13.59 18.80
C TYR A 348 3.83 12.98 18.11
N SER A 349 3.71 11.65 18.09
CA SER A 349 2.51 10.98 17.56
C SER A 349 1.25 11.37 18.36
N ASN A 350 1.33 11.37 19.70
CA ASN A 350 0.20 11.75 20.55
C ASN A 350 -0.17 13.23 20.37
N ILE A 351 0.82 14.12 20.33
CA ILE A 351 0.60 15.56 20.09
C ILE A 351 -0.13 15.77 18.75
N LEU A 352 0.32 15.09 17.69
CA LEU A 352 -0.31 15.16 16.37
C LEU A 352 -1.76 14.66 16.40
N ARG A 353 -2.02 13.53 17.06
CA ARG A 353 -3.38 12.97 17.20
C ARG A 353 -4.30 13.96 17.91
N ASP A 354 -3.85 14.52 19.04
CA ASP A 354 -4.61 15.50 19.82
C ASP A 354 -4.92 16.75 19.00
N GLU A 355 -3.93 17.31 18.31
CA GLU A 355 -4.13 18.52 17.50
C GLU A 355 -5.01 18.25 16.26
N PHE A 356 -4.88 17.08 15.64
CA PHE A 356 -5.75 16.68 14.53
C PHE A 356 -7.20 16.54 14.99
N GLN A 357 -7.45 15.85 16.11
CA GLN A 357 -8.79 15.68 16.67
C GLN A 357 -9.45 17.01 17.05
N LYS A 358 -8.68 17.96 17.59
CA LYS A 358 -9.20 19.27 18.00
C LYS A 358 -9.45 20.20 16.82
N ASN A 359 -8.50 20.31 15.90
CA ASN A 359 -8.46 21.40 14.93
C ASN A 359 -8.87 21.00 13.51
N VAL A 360 -8.67 19.73 13.10
CA VAL A 360 -8.94 19.25 11.74
C VAL A 360 -10.23 18.42 11.67
N LEU A 361 -10.33 17.41 12.54
CA LEU A 361 -11.42 16.43 12.52
C LEU A 361 -12.83 17.05 12.53
N PRO A 362 -13.13 18.13 13.29
CA PRO A 362 -14.45 18.74 13.28
C PRO A 362 -14.85 19.32 11.92
N GLY A 363 -13.90 19.88 11.16
CA GLY A 363 -14.13 20.39 9.82
C GLY A 363 -14.38 19.25 8.82
N LEU A 364 -13.59 18.17 8.90
CA LEU A 364 -13.79 16.98 8.05
C LEU A 364 -15.13 16.31 8.32
N LYS A 365 -15.58 16.25 9.58
CA LYS A 365 -16.92 15.77 9.94
C LYS A 365 -18.01 16.52 9.17
N ILE A 366 -17.91 17.85 9.11
CA ILE A 366 -18.89 18.68 8.41
C ILE A 366 -18.82 18.42 6.90
N LEU A 367 -17.61 18.39 6.33
CA LEU A 367 -17.42 18.16 4.90
C LEU A 367 -17.99 16.80 4.47
N PHE A 368 -17.54 15.71 5.09
CA PHE A 368 -17.96 14.36 4.74
C PHE A 368 -19.40 14.01 5.19
N GLY A 369 -19.91 14.66 6.23
CA GLY A 369 -21.27 14.43 6.74
C GLY A 369 -22.36 15.25 6.04
N ASN A 370 -22.04 16.49 5.63
CA ASN A 370 -23.05 17.48 5.22
C ASN A 370 -22.94 17.95 3.76
N PHE A 371 -21.83 17.68 3.07
CA PHE A 371 -21.79 17.91 1.63
C PHE A 371 -22.77 16.98 0.94
N HIS A 372 -23.63 17.52 0.08
CA HIS A 372 -24.86 16.87 -0.38
C HIS A 372 -24.62 15.49 -0.98
N TYR A 373 -23.62 15.38 -1.87
CA TYR A 373 -23.23 14.12 -2.50
C TYR A 373 -22.83 13.04 -1.47
N PHE A 374 -22.00 13.38 -0.47
CA PHE A 374 -21.64 12.42 0.57
C PHE A 374 -22.82 12.13 1.52
N LYS A 375 -23.64 13.14 1.81
CA LYS A 375 -24.80 13.00 2.67
C LYS A 375 -25.83 12.04 2.09
N GLU A 376 -26.11 12.10 0.80
CA GLU A 376 -27.02 11.16 0.12
C GLU A 376 -26.53 9.71 0.27
N TYR A 377 -25.25 9.47 0.02
CA TYR A 377 -24.63 8.17 0.25
C TYR A 377 -24.78 7.72 1.72
N ASN A 378 -24.46 8.60 2.67
CA ASN A 378 -24.56 8.31 4.09
C ASN A 378 -26.00 8.00 4.52
N ASP A 379 -26.99 8.66 3.94
CA ASP A 379 -28.40 8.40 4.22
C ASP A 379 -28.84 7.01 3.75
N LEU A 380 -28.32 6.52 2.61
CA LEU A 380 -28.52 5.14 2.17
C LEU A 380 -27.89 4.12 3.13
N VAL A 381 -26.65 4.38 3.57
CA VAL A 381 -25.97 3.55 4.56
C VAL A 381 -26.75 3.53 5.87
N ARG A 382 -27.19 4.69 6.38
CA ARG A 382 -27.98 4.80 7.60
C ARG A 382 -29.29 4.04 7.52
N ASP A 383 -29.97 4.07 6.37
CA ASP A 383 -31.19 3.29 6.16
C ASP A 383 -30.91 1.78 6.28
N LEU A 384 -29.85 1.28 5.64
CA LEU A 384 -29.41 -0.12 5.78
C LEU A 384 -29.08 -0.46 7.24
N LEU A 385 -28.29 0.38 7.92
CA LEU A 385 -27.86 0.09 9.29
C LEU A 385 -29.00 0.15 10.31
N LYS A 386 -29.95 1.08 10.14
CA LYS A 386 -31.18 1.11 10.95
C LYS A 386 -32.01 -0.14 10.73
N TYR A 387 -32.15 -0.59 9.49
CA TYR A 387 -32.81 -1.86 9.18
C TYR A 387 -32.12 -3.02 9.91
N CYS A 388 -30.80 -3.14 9.83
CA CYS A 388 -30.06 -4.20 10.51
C CYS A 388 -30.26 -4.16 12.04
N LYS A 389 -30.13 -2.98 12.67
CA LYS A 389 -30.28 -2.84 14.12
C LYS A 389 -31.67 -3.14 14.64
N ASN A 390 -32.70 -2.85 13.85
CA ASN A 390 -34.09 -3.09 14.23
C ASN A 390 -34.55 -4.52 13.89
N ASN A 391 -33.73 -5.30 13.19
CA ASN A 391 -34.08 -6.66 12.78
C ASN A 391 -33.42 -7.68 13.73
N SER A 392 -34.25 -8.50 14.39
CA SER A 392 -33.75 -9.53 15.32
C SER A 392 -33.22 -10.80 14.62
N ASN A 393 -33.22 -10.84 13.29
CA ASN A 393 -32.82 -11.99 12.51
C ASN A 393 -31.27 -12.18 12.54
N PRO A 394 -30.77 -13.33 13.03
CA PRO A 394 -29.33 -13.61 13.08
C PRO A 394 -28.62 -13.53 11.73
N ALA A 395 -29.32 -13.85 10.63
CA ALA A 395 -28.76 -13.73 9.28
C ALA A 395 -28.47 -12.27 8.90
N ILE A 396 -29.32 -11.33 9.33
CA ILE A 396 -29.12 -9.90 9.08
C ILE A 396 -27.96 -9.36 9.91
N ASN A 397 -27.82 -9.80 11.16
CA ASN A 397 -26.66 -9.45 11.98
C ASN A 397 -25.36 -9.96 11.34
N SER A 398 -25.34 -11.21 10.85
CA SER A 398 -24.16 -11.73 10.15
C SER A 398 -23.85 -10.96 8.86
N LEU A 399 -24.86 -10.58 8.07
CA LEU A 399 -24.65 -9.79 6.86
C LEU A 399 -24.18 -8.36 7.18
N TYR A 400 -24.67 -7.78 8.28
CA TYR A 400 -24.18 -6.52 8.81
C TYR A 400 -22.71 -6.62 9.23
N ASP A 401 -22.34 -7.64 9.99
CA ASP A 401 -20.96 -7.84 10.44
C ASP A 401 -20.00 -8.08 9.27
N GLU A 402 -20.43 -8.85 8.25
CA GLU A 402 -19.64 -9.06 7.05
C GLU A 402 -19.52 -7.78 6.21
N TYR A 403 -20.59 -6.98 6.09
CA TYR A 403 -20.57 -5.71 5.38
C TYR A 403 -19.70 -4.66 6.09
N TYR A 404 -19.85 -4.53 7.40
CA TYR A 404 -19.29 -3.44 8.18
C TYR A 404 -17.88 -3.76 8.70
N TYR A 405 -17.63 -5.00 9.13
CA TYR A 405 -16.38 -5.47 9.74
C TYR A 405 -15.61 -6.51 8.90
N GLY A 406 -16.19 -7.02 7.80
CA GLY A 406 -15.55 -8.05 6.98
C GLY A 406 -15.48 -9.42 7.65
N GLU A 407 -16.20 -9.62 8.75
CA GLU A 407 -16.27 -10.89 9.47
C GLU A 407 -17.53 -11.66 9.05
N SER A 408 -17.38 -12.75 8.28
CA SER A 408 -18.52 -13.62 7.99
C SER A 408 -18.68 -14.68 9.08
N ILE A 409 -19.86 -14.73 9.71
CA ILE A 409 -20.23 -15.86 10.56
C ILE A 409 -20.58 -17.03 9.63
N LYS A 410 -19.56 -17.84 9.27
CA LYS A 410 -19.65 -19.03 8.39
C LYS A 410 -20.64 -20.12 8.83
N ASN A 411 -21.43 -19.91 9.89
CA ASN A 411 -22.25 -20.94 10.54
C ASN A 411 -23.76 -20.85 10.25
N ILE A 412 -24.24 -19.93 9.41
CA ILE A 412 -25.67 -19.90 9.06
C ILE A 412 -25.91 -20.85 7.89
N LYS A 413 -26.17 -22.13 8.20
CA LYS A 413 -26.29 -23.23 7.23
C LYS A 413 -27.54 -23.17 6.34
N ASP A 414 -28.44 -22.21 6.52
CA ASP A 414 -29.65 -22.12 5.67
C ASP A 414 -30.17 -20.67 5.58
N TYR A 415 -29.67 -19.92 4.60
CA TYR A 415 -30.23 -18.59 4.27
C TYR A 415 -31.69 -18.70 3.77
N ASN A 416 -32.12 -19.88 3.30
CA ASN A 416 -33.44 -20.10 2.71
C ASN A 416 -34.62 -19.81 3.65
N GLN A 417 -34.45 -19.94 4.98
CA GLN A 417 -35.51 -19.65 5.95
C GLN A 417 -35.77 -18.14 6.13
N TYR A 418 -34.85 -17.29 5.68
CA TYR A 418 -34.84 -15.85 5.96
C TYR A 418 -34.96 -15.00 4.69
N ASN A 419 -35.45 -15.60 3.60
CA ASN A 419 -35.40 -15.04 2.24
C ASN A 419 -35.93 -13.61 2.14
N ASP A 420 -37.03 -13.26 2.81
CA ASP A 420 -37.60 -11.91 2.72
C ASP A 420 -36.73 -10.85 3.41
N SER A 421 -36.23 -11.13 4.62
CA SER A 421 -35.34 -10.19 5.33
C SER A 421 -34.02 -10.00 4.60
N ILE A 422 -33.46 -11.09 4.03
CA ILE A 422 -32.23 -11.02 3.24
C ILE A 422 -32.47 -10.25 1.95
N LYS A 423 -33.61 -10.45 1.30
CA LYS A 423 -33.97 -9.72 0.09
C LYS A 423 -34.07 -8.22 0.37
N GLU A 424 -34.72 -7.80 1.45
CA GLU A 424 -34.79 -6.38 1.83
C GLU A 424 -33.41 -5.81 2.15
N PHE A 425 -32.55 -6.56 2.85
CA PHE A 425 -31.15 -6.18 3.06
C PHE A 425 -30.43 -5.95 1.73
N MET A 426 -30.52 -6.91 0.81
CA MET A 426 -29.87 -6.85 -0.49
C MET A 426 -30.42 -5.72 -1.35
N GLU A 427 -31.72 -5.41 -1.28
CA GLU A 427 -32.32 -4.26 -1.97
C GLU A 427 -31.74 -2.94 -1.45
N LYS A 428 -31.61 -2.77 -0.12
CA LYS A 428 -30.97 -1.58 0.47
C LYS A 428 -29.48 -1.51 0.14
N TYR A 429 -28.76 -2.62 0.26
CA TYR A 429 -27.35 -2.71 -0.10
C TYR A 429 -27.09 -2.40 -1.59
N ASN A 430 -27.92 -2.92 -2.49
CA ASN A 430 -27.78 -2.67 -3.93
C ASN A 430 -27.98 -1.20 -4.29
N LYS A 431 -28.81 -0.45 -3.55
CA LYS A 431 -28.89 1.02 -3.73
C LYS A 431 -27.57 1.71 -3.40
N ILE A 432 -26.91 1.28 -2.33
CA ILE A 432 -25.58 1.80 -1.95
C ILE A 432 -24.57 1.48 -3.05
N VAL A 433 -24.52 0.22 -3.50
CA VAL A 433 -23.62 -0.21 -4.58
C VAL A 433 -23.86 0.57 -5.87
N ALA A 434 -25.11 0.76 -6.24
CA ALA A 434 -25.44 1.45 -7.48
C ALA A 434 -25.08 2.94 -7.41
N TYR A 435 -25.15 3.56 -6.23
CA TYR A 435 -24.63 4.91 -5.98
C TYR A 435 -23.10 4.95 -6.08
N SER A 436 -22.38 3.99 -5.48
CA SER A 436 -20.90 3.98 -5.48
C SER A 436 -20.28 3.51 -6.80
N LYS A 437 -20.97 2.71 -7.60
CA LYS A 437 -20.49 2.19 -8.91
C LYS A 437 -20.89 3.04 -10.10
N SER A 438 -21.63 4.13 -9.93
CA SER A 438 -22.18 4.93 -11.03
C SER A 438 -23.15 4.17 -11.97
N ASP A 439 -23.80 3.10 -11.49
CA ASP A 439 -24.85 2.39 -12.25
C ASP A 439 -26.19 3.18 -12.25
N PHE A 440 -26.35 4.14 -11.34
CA PHE A 440 -27.35 5.22 -11.48
C PHE A 440 -26.72 6.37 -12.26
N ASP A 441 -27.20 6.59 -13.49
CA ASP A 441 -27.07 7.83 -14.27
C ASP A 441 -25.75 8.59 -14.01
N THR A 442 -24.67 8.21 -14.71
CA THR A 442 -23.24 8.64 -14.62
C THR A 442 -22.98 10.13 -14.87
N ASP A 443 -23.96 10.95 -14.52
CA ASP A 443 -24.08 12.33 -14.85
C ASP A 443 -23.26 13.20 -13.92
N ASP A 444 -22.82 12.73 -12.75
CA ASP A 444 -22.06 13.53 -11.81
C ASP A 444 -20.54 13.36 -11.97
N ILE A 445 -19.80 14.47 -11.97
CA ILE A 445 -18.33 14.42 -12.03
C ILE A 445 -17.73 13.91 -10.71
N LEU A 446 -18.46 14.00 -9.60
CA LEU A 446 -18.04 13.50 -8.28
C LEU A 446 -17.98 11.98 -8.19
N ASP A 447 -18.64 11.26 -9.10
CA ASP A 447 -18.51 9.81 -9.22
C ASP A 447 -17.10 9.39 -9.64
N TYR A 448 -16.36 10.32 -10.26
CA TYR A 448 -14.99 10.12 -10.69
C TYR A 448 -14.02 10.72 -9.67
N ASP A 449 -12.86 10.08 -9.53
CA ASP A 449 -11.73 10.58 -8.76
C ASP A 449 -11.43 12.06 -9.04
N VAL A 450 -11.52 12.51 -10.29
CA VAL A 450 -11.24 13.91 -10.67
C VAL A 450 -12.15 14.91 -9.96
N GLY A 451 -13.44 14.58 -9.80
CA GLY A 451 -14.40 15.44 -9.11
C GLY A 451 -14.13 15.48 -7.61
N LYS A 452 -13.92 14.32 -6.98
CA LYS A 452 -13.57 14.25 -5.55
C LYS A 452 -12.29 15.03 -5.26
N ARG A 453 -11.25 14.87 -6.10
CA ARG A 453 -9.99 15.61 -5.99
C ARG A 453 -10.18 17.12 -6.13
N ALA A 454 -11.00 17.57 -7.08
CA ALA A 454 -11.31 18.99 -7.23
C ALA A 454 -12.05 19.57 -6.01
N LEU A 455 -12.95 18.81 -5.40
CA LEU A 455 -13.62 19.20 -4.14
C LEU A 455 -12.60 19.43 -3.01
N PHE A 456 -11.67 18.49 -2.79
CA PHE A 456 -10.67 18.64 -1.73
C PHE A 456 -9.62 19.71 -2.01
N TYR A 457 -9.22 19.87 -3.28
CA TYR A 457 -8.38 20.99 -3.70
C TYR A 457 -9.05 22.32 -3.37
N SER A 458 -10.30 22.51 -3.82
CA SER A 458 -11.02 23.77 -3.57
C SER A 458 -11.27 24.02 -2.08
N PHE A 459 -11.59 22.97 -1.31
CA PHE A 459 -11.72 23.05 0.14
C PHE A 459 -10.45 23.55 0.81
N SER A 460 -9.28 23.07 0.39
CA SER A 460 -8.01 23.51 0.95
C SER A 460 -7.66 24.94 0.54
N THR A 461 -7.70 25.24 -0.76
CA THR A 461 -7.16 26.49 -1.30
C THR A 461 -8.02 27.72 -0.92
N ILE A 462 -9.35 27.57 -0.92
CA ILE A 462 -10.28 28.65 -0.57
C ILE A 462 -10.16 29.08 0.89
N LYS A 463 -9.67 28.22 1.80
CA LYS A 463 -9.50 28.57 3.23
C LYS A 463 -8.75 29.89 3.41
N THR A 464 -7.73 30.12 2.59
CA THR A 464 -6.94 31.35 2.64
C THR A 464 -7.71 32.58 2.22
N VAL A 465 -8.60 32.45 1.24
CA VAL A 465 -9.48 33.54 0.78
C VAL A 465 -10.50 33.85 1.88
N TYR A 466 -11.03 32.81 2.53
CA TYR A 466 -12.00 32.98 3.60
C TYR A 466 -11.39 33.63 4.84
N ASP A 467 -10.16 33.29 5.21
CA ASP A 467 -9.45 33.96 6.30
C ASP A 467 -9.22 35.44 6.03
N VAL A 468 -8.88 35.80 4.79
CA VAL A 468 -8.73 37.21 4.35
C VAL A 468 -10.07 37.93 4.47
N PHE A 469 -11.15 37.31 4.00
CA PHE A 469 -12.51 37.85 4.14
C PHE A 469 -12.95 38.03 5.60
N LYS A 470 -12.51 37.14 6.49
CA LYS A 470 -12.83 37.22 7.92
C LYS A 470 -11.84 38.05 8.74
N GLU A 471 -10.78 38.55 8.11
CA GLU A 471 -9.68 39.28 8.75
C GLU A 471 -9.02 38.52 9.91
N LYS A 472 -9.13 37.19 9.93
CA LYS A 472 -8.54 36.32 10.95
C LYS A 472 -8.45 34.89 10.44
N THR A 473 -7.53 34.12 11.01
CA THR A 473 -7.53 32.65 10.82
C THR A 473 -8.74 32.06 11.54
N VAL A 474 -9.72 31.56 10.79
CA VAL A 474 -10.87 30.86 11.37
C VAL A 474 -10.57 29.38 11.61
N SER A 475 -11.28 28.78 12.56
CA SER A 475 -11.22 27.32 12.78
C SER A 475 -11.67 26.56 11.53
N LEU A 476 -11.14 25.35 11.31
CA LEU A 476 -11.54 24.55 10.15
C LEU A 476 -13.02 24.16 10.22
N LYS A 477 -13.57 24.04 11.42
CA LYS A 477 -15.00 23.79 11.66
C LYS A 477 -15.87 24.92 11.08
N GLU A 478 -15.64 26.16 11.51
CA GLU A 478 -16.38 27.34 11.05
C GLU A 478 -16.26 27.50 9.53
N TYR A 479 -15.04 27.33 9.00
CA TYR A 479 -14.81 27.36 7.57
C TYR A 479 -15.59 26.27 6.82
N ALA A 480 -15.58 25.03 7.32
CA ALA A 480 -16.27 23.92 6.68
C ALA A 480 -17.80 24.11 6.66
N GLU A 481 -18.39 24.71 7.70
CA GLU A 481 -19.82 25.06 7.72
C GLU A 481 -20.16 26.02 6.58
N TRP A 482 -19.36 27.07 6.39
CA TRP A 482 -19.55 28.01 5.28
C TRP A 482 -19.28 27.35 3.92
N PHE A 483 -18.15 26.65 3.77
CA PHE A 483 -17.76 26.05 2.50
C PHE A 483 -18.80 25.05 2.02
N VAL A 484 -19.28 24.18 2.91
CA VAL A 484 -20.29 23.16 2.56
C VAL A 484 -21.62 23.81 2.18
N ASP A 485 -22.05 24.90 2.83
CA ASP A 485 -23.26 25.63 2.42
C ASP A 485 -23.16 26.13 0.98
N VAL A 486 -22.03 26.78 0.63
CA VAL A 486 -21.81 27.32 -0.71
C VAL A 486 -21.61 26.20 -1.74
N ALA A 487 -20.79 25.20 -1.44
CA ALA A 487 -20.55 24.05 -2.32
C ALA A 487 -21.83 23.26 -2.60
N ASN A 488 -22.75 23.17 -1.62
CA ASN A 488 -24.06 22.57 -1.82
C ASN A 488 -24.94 23.37 -2.79
N LYS A 489 -24.80 24.70 -2.85
CA LYS A 489 -25.47 25.52 -3.88
C LYS A 489 -24.91 25.18 -5.26
N VAL A 490 -23.58 25.16 -5.40
CA VAL A 490 -22.90 24.75 -6.64
C VAL A 490 -23.40 23.39 -7.12
N TYR A 491 -23.46 22.41 -6.22
CA TYR A 491 -23.96 21.06 -6.49
C TYR A 491 -25.43 21.05 -6.95
N LYS A 492 -26.33 21.69 -6.19
CA LYS A 492 -27.78 21.71 -6.48
C LYS A 492 -28.13 22.41 -7.78
N HIS A 493 -27.37 23.43 -8.18
CA HIS A 493 -27.52 24.09 -9.47
C HIS A 493 -27.03 23.23 -10.65
N GLY A 494 -26.44 22.06 -10.38
CA GLY A 494 -26.05 21.09 -11.39
C GLY A 494 -24.68 21.36 -12.02
N TRP A 495 -23.85 22.24 -11.46
CA TRP A 495 -22.54 22.63 -12.02
C TRP A 495 -21.53 21.49 -12.13
N LEU A 496 -21.78 20.39 -11.42
CA LEU A 496 -20.97 19.19 -11.43
C LEU A 496 -21.61 18.07 -12.28
N LYS A 497 -22.73 18.35 -12.96
CA LYS A 497 -23.45 17.39 -13.81
C LYS A 497 -23.06 17.50 -15.29
N LYS A 498 -23.05 16.37 -15.99
CA LYS A 498 -22.71 16.24 -17.42
C LYS A 498 -23.92 16.44 -18.34
N SER A 499 -25.16 16.37 -17.85
CA SER A 499 -26.34 16.31 -18.73
C SER A 499 -26.80 17.68 -19.20
N ASP A 500 -27.43 17.66 -20.37
CA ASP A 500 -27.98 18.83 -21.07
C ASP A 500 -29.19 19.48 -20.38
N LYS A 501 -29.58 19.05 -19.17
CA LYS A 501 -30.68 19.68 -18.41
C LYS A 501 -30.39 21.16 -18.13
N ASN A 502 -29.12 21.56 -18.10
CA ASN A 502 -28.65 22.94 -18.23
C ASN A 502 -27.64 23.03 -19.39
N PRO A 503 -28.06 23.43 -20.61
CA PRO A 503 -27.22 23.37 -21.82
C PRO A 503 -25.87 24.11 -21.74
N GLY A 504 -25.73 25.10 -20.83
CA GLY A 504 -24.46 25.79 -20.62
C GLY A 504 -23.45 25.01 -19.75
N THR A 505 -23.91 24.12 -18.88
CA THR A 505 -23.05 23.48 -17.87
C THR A 505 -22.18 22.37 -18.47
N LYS A 506 -22.73 21.57 -19.37
CA LYS A 506 -22.00 20.52 -20.11
C LYS A 506 -20.87 21.09 -20.98
N GLU A 507 -21.11 22.26 -21.59
CA GLU A 507 -20.09 22.96 -22.38
C GLU A 507 -18.90 23.41 -21.55
N HIS A 508 -19.10 23.75 -20.26
CA HIS A 508 -18.01 24.18 -19.38
C HIS A 508 -17.13 23.03 -18.90
N LEU A 509 -17.72 21.88 -18.55
CA LEU A 509 -16.93 20.72 -18.11
C LEU A 509 -16.12 20.12 -19.26
N ARG A 510 -16.62 20.23 -20.50
CA ARG A 510 -15.85 19.98 -21.72
C ARG A 510 -14.66 20.94 -21.76
N PHE A 511 -13.48 20.38 -22.01
CA PHE A 511 -12.17 21.02 -22.00
C PHE A 511 -11.57 21.37 -20.62
N ILE A 512 -12.37 21.44 -19.55
CA ILE A 512 -11.84 21.55 -18.18
C ILE A 512 -11.45 20.16 -17.65
N CYS A 513 -12.39 19.21 -17.72
CA CYS A 513 -12.21 17.85 -17.21
C CYS A 513 -12.72 16.76 -18.17
N MET A 514 -13.32 17.13 -19.31
CA MET A 514 -13.78 16.19 -20.33
C MET A 514 -13.24 16.51 -21.73
N ASP A 515 -13.04 15.51 -22.58
CA ASP A 515 -12.77 15.70 -24.01
C ASP A 515 -14.07 15.93 -24.81
N MET A 516 -13.94 16.09 -26.14
CA MET A 516 -15.09 16.28 -27.05
C MET A 516 -16.03 15.08 -27.14
N ASN A 517 -15.61 13.91 -26.65
CA ASN A 517 -16.39 12.67 -26.63
C ASN A 517 -16.91 12.36 -25.21
N ASP A 518 -16.90 13.35 -24.31
CA ASP A 518 -17.32 13.23 -22.91
C ASP A 518 -16.47 12.22 -22.09
N ASN A 519 -15.24 11.91 -22.53
CA ASN A 519 -14.29 11.13 -21.73
C ASN A 519 -13.59 12.03 -20.71
N ILE A 520 -13.38 11.52 -19.50
CA ILE A 520 -12.61 12.22 -18.47
C ILE A 520 -11.15 12.40 -18.90
N ILE A 521 -10.67 13.63 -18.82
CA ILE A 521 -9.28 14.04 -19.04
C ILE A 521 -8.74 14.73 -17.78
N ASN A 522 -7.43 14.99 -17.73
CA ASN A 522 -6.81 15.71 -16.61
C ASN A 522 -7.02 15.06 -15.23
N TYR A 523 -7.05 13.73 -15.19
CA TYR A 523 -7.28 12.95 -13.96
C TYR A 523 -6.10 12.96 -12.97
N LYS A 524 -4.89 13.34 -13.40
CA LYS A 524 -3.70 13.35 -12.53
C LYS A 524 -3.80 14.45 -11.48
N ILE A 525 -3.25 14.19 -10.30
CA ILE A 525 -3.24 15.14 -9.16
C ILE A 525 -2.66 16.50 -9.59
N GLU A 526 -1.56 16.49 -10.33
CA GLU A 526 -0.87 17.67 -10.88
C GLU A 526 -1.77 18.53 -11.79
N ASN A 527 -2.79 17.94 -12.42
CA ASN A 527 -3.66 18.65 -13.35
C ASN A 527 -4.90 19.24 -12.68
N ILE A 528 -5.15 18.94 -11.40
CA ILE A 528 -6.35 19.39 -10.68
C ILE A 528 -6.31 20.90 -10.47
N GLU A 529 -5.14 21.44 -10.09
CA GLU A 529 -4.93 22.86 -9.82
C GLU A 529 -5.34 23.72 -11.01
N ASN A 530 -4.84 23.39 -12.21
CA ASN A 530 -5.13 24.17 -13.42
C ASN A 530 -6.47 23.81 -14.09
N GLY A 531 -7.13 22.74 -13.65
CA GLY A 531 -8.34 22.21 -14.29
C GLY A 531 -9.58 22.37 -13.44
N LEU A 532 -10.19 21.23 -13.09
CA LEU A 532 -11.47 21.19 -12.36
C LEU A 532 -11.36 21.82 -10.94
N GLY A 533 -10.18 21.81 -10.34
CA GLY A 533 -9.91 22.43 -9.05
C GLY A 533 -10.05 23.95 -9.10
N ALA A 534 -9.34 24.64 -10.01
CA ALA A 534 -9.52 26.09 -10.20
C ALA A 534 -10.95 26.46 -10.60
N TYR A 535 -11.59 25.64 -11.45
CA TYR A 535 -13.00 25.81 -11.79
C TYR A 535 -13.87 25.82 -10.53
N LEU A 536 -13.78 24.80 -9.68
CA LEU A 536 -14.60 24.72 -8.48
C LEU A 536 -14.27 25.83 -7.47
N CYS A 537 -13.00 26.24 -7.36
CA CYS A 537 -12.60 27.40 -6.55
C CYS A 537 -13.35 28.66 -6.99
N TYR A 538 -13.27 28.96 -8.30
CA TYR A 538 -13.91 30.10 -8.90
C TYR A 538 -15.44 30.09 -8.66
N MET A 539 -16.08 28.94 -8.90
CA MET A 539 -17.52 28.74 -8.69
C MET A 539 -17.96 29.07 -7.26
N ILE A 540 -17.27 28.51 -6.27
CA ILE A 540 -17.59 28.70 -4.85
C ILE A 540 -17.41 30.16 -4.45
N LEU A 541 -16.30 30.79 -4.84
CA LEU A 541 -16.03 32.19 -4.51
C LEU A 541 -17.07 33.13 -5.12
N LYS A 542 -17.43 32.92 -6.38
CA LYS A 542 -18.47 33.74 -7.05
C LYS A 542 -19.84 33.57 -6.42
N ILE A 543 -20.30 32.34 -6.19
CA ILE A 543 -21.62 32.09 -5.58
C ILE A 543 -21.68 32.57 -4.12
N SER A 544 -20.54 32.67 -3.44
CA SER A 544 -20.49 33.18 -2.07
C SER A 544 -20.68 34.71 -1.95
N ASN A 545 -20.57 35.46 -3.05
CA ASN A 545 -20.57 36.94 -3.08
C ASN A 545 -19.56 37.60 -2.11
N ILE A 546 -18.47 36.91 -1.79
CA ILE A 546 -17.43 37.45 -0.89
C ILE A 546 -16.64 38.61 -1.52
N GLU A 547 -16.70 38.77 -2.84
CA GLU A 547 -16.01 39.85 -3.56
C GLU A 547 -16.57 41.25 -3.27
N ASP A 548 -17.79 41.37 -2.75
CA ASP A 548 -18.40 42.64 -2.36
C ASP A 548 -17.92 43.16 -0.99
N SER A 549 -16.92 42.50 -0.39
CA SER A 549 -16.35 42.85 0.91
C SER A 549 -15.34 44.01 0.86
N ALA A 550 -14.97 44.54 2.02
CA ALA A 550 -13.95 45.60 2.14
C ALA A 550 -12.57 45.17 1.61
N GLN A 551 -12.28 43.86 1.56
CA GLN A 551 -11.06 43.25 1.03
C GLN A 551 -11.17 42.88 -0.47
N SER A 552 -12.15 43.44 -1.18
CA SER A 552 -12.50 43.08 -2.56
C SER A 552 -11.31 43.00 -3.51
N LEU A 553 -10.29 43.86 -3.38
CA LEU A 553 -9.13 43.86 -4.28
C LEU A 553 -8.27 42.59 -4.15
N GLU A 554 -7.93 42.16 -2.93
CA GLU A 554 -7.11 40.96 -2.73
C GLU A 554 -7.87 39.70 -3.16
N ILE A 555 -9.16 39.64 -2.80
CA ILE A 555 -10.04 38.54 -3.16
C ILE A 555 -10.25 38.49 -4.68
N SER A 556 -10.44 39.64 -5.32
CA SER A 556 -10.55 39.74 -6.79
C SER A 556 -9.28 39.27 -7.50
N ASN A 557 -8.10 39.57 -6.95
CA ASN A 557 -6.83 39.08 -7.49
C ASN A 557 -6.75 37.53 -7.43
N LYS A 558 -7.19 36.92 -6.33
CA LYS A 558 -7.25 35.45 -6.20
C LYS A 558 -8.26 34.82 -7.16
N ILE A 559 -9.45 35.41 -7.31
CA ILE A 559 -10.46 34.98 -8.29
C ILE A 559 -9.89 35.07 -9.72
N LYS A 560 -9.15 36.13 -10.03
CA LYS A 560 -8.49 36.31 -11.32
C LYS A 560 -7.46 35.22 -11.59
N ALA A 561 -6.64 34.85 -10.59
CA ALA A 561 -5.68 33.76 -10.73
C ALA A 561 -6.35 32.45 -11.16
N TYR A 562 -7.42 32.02 -10.46
CA TYR A 562 -8.16 30.82 -10.88
C TYR A 562 -8.78 30.96 -12.27
N THR A 563 -9.20 32.16 -12.65
CA THR A 563 -9.73 32.41 -14.00
C THR A 563 -8.65 32.21 -15.06
N ASP A 564 -7.42 32.62 -14.78
CA ASP A 564 -6.29 32.47 -15.70
C ASP A 564 -5.83 31.00 -15.77
N ASP A 565 -5.84 30.26 -14.65
CA ASP A 565 -5.57 28.82 -14.61
C ASP A 565 -6.57 28.01 -15.46
N ILE A 566 -7.87 28.31 -15.32
CA ILE A 566 -8.93 27.69 -16.12
C ILE A 566 -8.69 27.93 -17.62
N LYS A 567 -8.33 29.17 -18.02
CA LYS A 567 -8.03 29.49 -19.43
C LYS A 567 -6.85 28.67 -19.95
N GLU A 568 -5.81 28.49 -19.15
CA GLU A 568 -4.64 27.70 -19.54
C GLU A 568 -5.00 26.23 -19.79
N SER A 569 -5.75 25.59 -18.88
CA SER A 569 -6.20 24.20 -19.07
C SER A 569 -7.10 24.04 -20.30
N LEU A 570 -7.98 25.00 -20.54
CA LEU A 570 -8.84 25.03 -21.72
C LEU A 570 -8.00 25.13 -23.01
N ASP A 571 -7.02 26.03 -23.08
CA ASP A 571 -6.11 26.18 -24.23
C ASP A 571 -5.32 24.88 -24.51
N ILE A 572 -4.75 24.27 -23.47
CA ILE A 572 -3.98 23.01 -23.59
C ILE A 572 -4.87 21.89 -24.13
N THR A 573 -6.06 21.71 -23.56
CA THR A 573 -6.95 20.62 -23.95
C THR A 573 -7.48 20.83 -25.36
N TYR A 574 -7.87 22.06 -25.68
CA TYR A 574 -8.34 22.41 -27.02
C TYR A 574 -7.27 22.14 -28.07
N ARG A 575 -6.01 22.54 -27.83
CA ARG A 575 -4.89 22.25 -28.73
C ARG A 575 -4.71 20.75 -28.95
N LYS A 576 -4.79 19.94 -27.89
CA LYS A 576 -4.68 18.46 -28.00
C LYS A 576 -5.79 17.87 -28.86
N GLU A 577 -7.04 18.31 -28.66
CA GLU A 577 -8.17 17.84 -29.45
C GLU A 577 -8.14 18.37 -30.89
N ALA A 578 -7.71 19.61 -31.12
CA ALA A 578 -7.49 20.16 -32.45
C ALA A 578 -6.45 19.32 -33.21
N ILE A 579 -5.34 18.94 -32.58
CA ILE A 579 -4.34 18.04 -33.17
C ILE A 579 -4.93 16.65 -33.48
N LYS A 580 -5.80 16.12 -32.62
CA LYS A 580 -6.47 14.81 -32.81
C LYS A 580 -7.47 14.85 -33.97
N TYR A 581 -8.31 15.87 -34.03
CA TYR A 581 -9.23 16.13 -35.14
C TYR A 581 -8.47 16.32 -36.45
N GLN A 582 -7.39 17.10 -36.42
CA GLN A 582 -6.51 17.30 -37.56
C GLN A 582 -5.85 15.99 -38.01
N LYS A 583 -5.36 15.14 -37.09
CA LYS A 583 -4.87 13.80 -37.45
C LYS A 583 -5.94 12.91 -38.08
N SER A 584 -7.20 13.03 -37.63
CA SER A 584 -8.32 12.30 -38.24
C SER A 584 -8.62 12.79 -39.67
N LEU A 585 -8.58 14.10 -39.92
CA LEU A 585 -8.68 14.68 -41.27
C LEU A 585 -7.48 14.29 -42.15
N ILE A 586 -6.27 14.31 -41.59
CA ILE A 586 -5.03 13.90 -42.27
C ILE A 586 -5.08 12.43 -42.69
N SER A 587 -5.67 11.54 -41.89
CA SER A 587 -5.75 10.11 -42.25
C SER A 587 -6.51 9.87 -43.56
N GLY A 588 -7.48 10.73 -43.90
CA GLY A 588 -8.16 10.74 -45.19
C GLY A 588 -7.29 11.24 -46.36
N ASP A 589 -6.45 12.26 -46.12
CA ASP A 589 -5.54 12.81 -47.15
C ASP A 589 -4.25 12.00 -47.29
N GLN A 590 -3.84 11.24 -46.28
CA GLN A 590 -2.64 10.39 -46.33
C GLN A 590 -2.79 9.25 -47.33
N ALA A 591 -4.01 8.76 -47.54
CA ALA A 591 -4.33 7.84 -48.63
C ALA A 591 -4.10 8.49 -50.01
N LYS A 592 -4.48 9.76 -50.16
CA LYS A 592 -4.30 10.56 -51.38
C LYS A 592 -2.82 10.88 -51.65
N VAL A 593 -2.04 11.12 -50.59
CA VAL A 593 -0.58 11.28 -50.66
C VAL A 593 0.10 9.98 -51.05
N ASN A 594 -0.30 8.85 -50.46
CA ASN A 594 0.25 7.54 -50.81
C ASN A 594 -0.04 7.23 -52.29
N GLN A 595 -1.24 7.58 -52.78
CA GLN A 595 -1.60 7.45 -54.20
C GLN A 595 -0.71 8.32 -55.10
N LEU A 596 -0.60 9.63 -54.82
CA LEU A 596 0.26 10.55 -55.59
C LEU A 596 1.76 10.19 -55.51
N THR A 597 2.20 9.62 -54.39
CA THR A 597 3.59 9.14 -54.22
C THR A 597 3.84 7.89 -55.06
N ASN A 598 2.88 6.96 -55.10
CA ASN A 598 2.94 5.78 -55.95
C ASN A 598 2.91 6.16 -57.44
N ASP A 599 2.07 7.12 -57.83
CA ASP A 599 2.00 7.64 -59.19
C ASP A 599 3.31 8.34 -59.61
N ALA A 600 3.94 9.09 -58.71
CA ALA A 600 5.25 9.73 -58.95
C ALA A 600 6.42 8.73 -59.03
N ILE A 601 6.38 7.65 -58.23
CA ILE A 601 7.35 6.54 -58.31
C ILE A 601 7.21 5.81 -59.66
N ALA A 602 5.98 5.62 -60.13
CA ALA A 602 5.70 5.00 -61.43
C ALA A 602 6.13 5.88 -62.62
N ALA A 603 6.05 7.21 -62.50
CA ALA A 603 6.33 8.13 -63.59
C ALA A 603 7.84 8.43 -63.82
N GLN A 604 8.71 8.35 -62.80
CA GLN A 604 10.11 8.83 -62.92
C GLN A 604 11.18 8.04 -62.16
N GLY A 605 10.98 6.75 -61.86
CA GLY A 605 12.09 5.80 -61.61
C GLY A 605 13.14 6.17 -60.54
N GLY A 606 12.79 6.93 -59.50
CA GLY A 606 13.78 7.41 -58.51
C GLY A 606 13.21 7.67 -57.12
N ASN A 607 13.68 6.91 -56.13
CA ASN A 607 13.25 6.92 -54.72
C ASN A 607 13.53 8.25 -53.97
N ASN A 608 14.38 9.11 -54.52
CA ASN A 608 14.80 10.38 -53.90
C ASN A 608 13.80 11.53 -54.11
N ASN A 609 13.11 11.60 -55.26
CA ASN A 609 12.09 12.63 -55.51
C ASN A 609 10.83 12.39 -54.68
N ALA A 610 10.42 11.13 -54.49
CA ALA A 610 9.29 10.76 -53.65
C ALA A 610 9.49 11.19 -52.18
N LYS A 611 10.72 11.05 -51.64
CA LYS A 611 11.07 11.53 -50.30
C LYS A 611 11.00 13.05 -50.17
N LEU A 612 11.41 13.78 -51.21
CA LEU A 612 11.39 15.25 -51.22
C LEU A 612 9.94 15.77 -51.26
N ILE A 613 9.10 15.21 -52.14
CA ILE A 613 7.67 15.55 -52.26
C ILE A 613 6.94 15.26 -50.95
N LYS A 614 7.20 14.10 -50.33
CA LYS A 614 6.62 13.75 -49.04
C LYS A 614 7.02 14.74 -47.94
N LYS A 615 8.29 15.13 -47.89
CA LYS A 615 8.79 16.11 -46.90
C LYS A 615 8.19 17.51 -47.11
N GLU A 616 8.05 17.95 -48.35
CA GLU A 616 7.46 19.25 -48.68
C GLU A 616 5.94 19.28 -48.42
N TYR A 617 5.26 18.18 -48.71
CA TYR A 617 3.84 18.01 -48.40
C TYR A 617 3.59 17.95 -46.88
N ASP A 618 4.39 17.18 -46.13
CA ASP A 618 4.33 17.14 -44.66
C ASP A 618 4.57 18.53 -44.04
N SER A 619 5.46 19.34 -44.64
CA SER A 619 5.72 20.72 -44.20
C SER A 619 4.56 21.66 -44.50
N LYS A 620 3.98 21.60 -45.70
CA LYS A 620 2.79 22.39 -46.08
C LYS A 620 1.56 22.01 -45.26
N LEU A 621 1.39 20.72 -44.96
CA LEU A 621 0.35 20.23 -44.06
C LEU A 621 0.53 20.76 -42.64
N LYS A 622 1.75 20.75 -42.08
CA LYS A 622 2.02 21.32 -40.75
C LYS A 622 1.74 22.82 -40.68
N ASP A 623 1.96 23.57 -41.75
CA ASP A 623 1.65 25.00 -41.82
C ASP A 623 0.14 25.26 -41.94
N LEU A 624 -0.57 24.53 -42.81
CA LEU A 624 -2.03 24.62 -42.95
C LEU A 624 -2.74 24.25 -41.64
N ALA A 625 -2.25 23.20 -40.99
CA ALA A 625 -2.65 22.74 -39.67
C ALA A 625 -2.51 23.82 -38.60
N SER A 626 -1.34 24.45 -38.54
CA SER A 626 -1.07 25.51 -37.55
C SER A 626 -1.97 26.73 -37.78
N LYS A 627 -2.25 27.07 -39.04
CA LYS A 627 -3.18 28.17 -39.40
C LYS A 627 -4.64 27.87 -39.04
N GLU A 628 -5.14 26.67 -39.33
CA GLU A 628 -6.51 26.30 -38.97
C GLU A 628 -6.66 26.10 -37.45
N ALA A 629 -5.63 25.59 -36.77
CA ALA A 629 -5.56 25.53 -35.32
C ALA A 629 -5.66 26.92 -34.67
N ASN A 630 -4.90 27.91 -35.15
CA ASN A 630 -4.98 29.29 -34.65
C ASN A 630 -6.35 29.94 -34.90
N LYS A 631 -6.97 29.65 -36.05
CA LYS A 631 -8.31 30.14 -36.39
C LYS A 631 -9.38 29.53 -35.49
N MET A 632 -9.29 28.21 -35.24
CA MET A 632 -10.15 27.48 -34.32
C MET A 632 -9.94 27.93 -32.87
N LEU A 633 -8.69 28.18 -32.45
CA LEU A 633 -8.35 28.77 -31.16
C LEU A 633 -9.03 30.13 -30.98
N SER A 634 -8.95 31.01 -31.99
CA SER A 634 -9.60 32.33 -31.91
C SER A 634 -11.13 32.27 -31.86
N LYS A 635 -11.73 31.22 -32.45
CA LYS A 635 -13.17 30.95 -32.36
C LYS A 635 -13.52 30.44 -30.96
N PHE A 636 -12.71 29.53 -30.44
CA PHE A 636 -12.85 29.00 -29.10
C PHE A 636 -12.68 30.08 -28.03
N ASP A 637 -11.72 30.99 -28.14
CA ASP A 637 -11.57 32.14 -27.23
C ASP A 637 -12.82 33.02 -27.20
N LYS A 638 -13.49 33.19 -28.35
CA LYS A 638 -14.76 33.92 -28.46
C LYS A 638 -15.93 33.15 -27.85
N ASP A 639 -16.00 31.84 -28.09
CA ASP A 639 -17.05 30.97 -27.56
C ASP A 639 -16.90 30.79 -26.04
N LEU A 640 -15.66 30.75 -25.53
CA LEU A 640 -15.31 30.74 -24.12
C LEU A 640 -15.70 32.05 -23.44
N SER A 641 -15.34 33.20 -24.03
CA SER A 641 -15.74 34.50 -23.52
C SER A 641 -17.27 34.63 -23.40
N LYS A 642 -18.00 34.11 -24.41
CA LYS A 642 -19.48 34.07 -24.38
C LYS A 642 -20.04 33.08 -23.38
N SER A 643 -19.39 31.93 -23.17
CA SER A 643 -19.83 30.92 -22.20
C SER A 643 -19.64 31.43 -20.77
N ILE A 644 -18.51 32.11 -20.51
CA ILE A 644 -18.22 32.82 -19.26
C ILE A 644 -19.25 33.95 -19.04
N GLU A 645 -19.54 34.76 -20.04
CA GLU A 645 -20.51 35.87 -19.93
C GLU A 645 -21.95 35.37 -19.74
N LYS A 646 -22.36 34.32 -20.48
CA LYS A 646 -23.66 33.64 -20.31
C LYS A 646 -23.79 32.99 -18.93
N TYR A 647 -22.70 32.42 -18.41
CA TYR A 647 -22.62 31.88 -17.06
C TYR A 647 -22.85 32.96 -15.99
N PHE A 648 -22.20 34.11 -16.13
CA PHE A 648 -22.37 35.23 -15.21
C PHE A 648 -23.82 35.74 -15.16
N ASN A 649 -24.47 35.81 -16.32
CA ASN A 649 -25.87 36.22 -16.38
C ASN A 649 -26.81 35.20 -15.71
N LEU A 650 -26.51 33.90 -15.80
CA LEU A 650 -27.27 32.83 -15.15
C LEU A 650 -27.06 32.73 -13.63
N VAL A 651 -25.95 33.26 -13.09
CA VAL A 651 -25.69 33.30 -11.65
C VAL A 651 -26.30 34.55 -10.99
N GLN A 652 -26.54 35.60 -11.78
CA GLN A 652 -27.18 36.84 -11.31
C GLN A 652 -28.72 36.80 -11.32
N GLU A 653 -29.32 35.94 -12.16
CA GLU A 653 -30.76 35.61 -12.17
C GLU A 653 -31.13 34.58 -11.10
#